data_AF-A0A838WT25-F1
#
_entry.id   AF-A0A838WT25-F1
#
_cell.length_a   1.000
_cell.length_b   1.000
_cell.length_c   1.000
_cell.angle_alpha   90.00
_cell.angle_beta   90.00
_cell.angle_gamma   90.00
#
_symmetry.space_group_name_H-M   'P 1'
#
loop_
_entity.id
_entity.type
_entity.pdbx_description
1 polymer ?
#
loop_
_entity_poly.entity_id
_entity_poly.type
_entity_poly.pdbx_seq_one_letter_code
_entity_poly.pdbx_strand_id
1 'polypeptide(L)'
;LITTPESLYLMLTSKAAGILKTVDTVIVDEIHALAGTKRGVHLALSLERLRRITGPFQRIGLSATVRPLEEVANFLGPKTTIVNPPAEKKWSLDVHVPVEDMSDLPVPEEASTIGEAIVDDLLDPAPVGASKSIWPYIERAVYDKVMAHRSTIVFVNSRRTAERLTSQLNELWAIEHDPDALSPASRRPPAQLMKAVDTAGHAPTLIARAHHGSVSKEERLTTETMLKEGTLKAVISTSSLELGIDMGAVDLVIQVESPPSVASGLQRVGRAGHSVGETSAGAFYPKHRSDLVQTAVTVPRMRAGQIEELRTPLSPLDVLTQQTIAAVSVEDLDVDEWFDTVRGAWPYRNLSRDVFDAVIDLVVGVYPSTDFAELRPRAILDGAVLKARPGAQRVAVTNAGTIPDRGMFGVFLVGGGEGSAPRRVGELDEEMVYESRVGDVFTLGASSWRIENITRDQVQVTPAPGHTGRLPFWTGDSLGRPYELGKALGEFRRQARSGPLDASLDELARRNLIAYLDEQEEATGIIPDDTTLVLERFTDELGDWRVVLHTPFGKGVNAAWALAAGWRIAQDTGMDAQAVAGDDGIVLRLPQGEKEPDSSLFSFDADEIADIVTEQVGNSALFASRFRECAARALLLPRRNPGKRAPLWQQRQRAEQLLDVARNYPSFPIILETVRECLQDVYDLPALREVMQHLQTRRIRVAEVTTEQPSPFASSLLFNYTGAFMYEGDTPLAEKRAAALSLDPSLLAKLLGTVELRELLDADIIAEVDASLRRVGKAQTSEQFADTLRIAGPVAIDELSEYSSVPLASLESSLGARVMRVRIGGREHIAQVLDAPLLRDGLGVPVPPGVAAQVATINDALAQLVSRWVRTRGPFVLRELADAFGLAVGAAYSALAPLVDAGKVIEGRYRQGVSEQEYVAAEVLRIIRSRSLAAARAQTRPVSQSAFGRFLPSWSHVAPAGQVAALRGADGVYTVLEQLAGVRLPASAWESHVLPSRVGDYSPAMLDELTASGEISIVGAGKAGARDPWLMLLPADYAGQLMPDSTEPTLSLTQAQ
;
A
#
# COMPACT_ATOMS: atom_id res chain seq x y z
N LEU A 1 -12.39 -32.19 -14.51
CA LEU A 1 -12.49 -30.75 -14.21
C LEU A 1 -11.07 -30.20 -14.14
N ILE A 2 -10.73 -29.16 -14.89
CA ILE A 2 -9.45 -28.43 -14.76
C ILE A 2 -9.76 -27.12 -14.05
N THR A 3 -9.02 -26.78 -12.99
CA THR A 3 -9.32 -25.62 -12.13
C THR A 3 -8.06 -25.14 -11.41
N THR A 4 -8.14 -23.97 -10.77
CA THR A 4 -7.06 -23.44 -9.91
C THR A 4 -7.35 -23.71 -8.43
N PRO A 5 -6.34 -23.66 -7.53
CA PRO A 5 -6.56 -23.75 -6.09
C PRO A 5 -7.63 -22.79 -5.55
N GLU A 6 -7.61 -21.54 -6.03
CA GLU A 6 -8.58 -20.51 -5.63
C GLU A 6 -9.99 -20.86 -6.12
N SER A 7 -10.10 -21.36 -7.35
CA SER A 7 -11.38 -21.75 -7.95
C SER A 7 -11.95 -23.00 -7.28
N LEU A 8 -11.12 -23.98 -6.91
CA LEU A 8 -11.53 -25.13 -6.11
C LEU A 8 -12.09 -24.67 -4.75
N TYR A 9 -11.40 -23.77 -4.06
CA TYR A 9 -11.89 -23.17 -2.82
C TYR A 9 -13.25 -22.47 -3.01
N LEU A 10 -13.43 -21.72 -4.09
CA LEU A 10 -14.71 -21.07 -4.41
C LEU A 10 -15.82 -22.11 -4.65
N MET A 11 -15.53 -23.18 -5.38
CA MET A 11 -16.48 -24.27 -5.63
C MET A 11 -16.89 -24.96 -4.33
N LEU A 12 -15.92 -25.32 -3.47
CA LEU A 12 -16.15 -25.91 -2.15
C LEU A 12 -16.88 -24.97 -1.18
N THR A 13 -16.88 -23.67 -1.45
CA THR A 13 -17.54 -22.63 -0.65
C THR A 13 -18.86 -22.19 -1.27
N SER A 14 -19.44 -23.00 -2.17
CA SER A 14 -20.70 -22.72 -2.86
C SER A 14 -21.48 -24.01 -3.15
N LYS A 15 -22.68 -23.87 -3.72
CA LYS A 15 -23.48 -25.04 -4.16
C LYS A 15 -22.78 -25.88 -5.25
N ALA A 16 -21.76 -25.32 -5.93
CA ALA A 16 -20.97 -26.05 -6.93
C ALA A 16 -20.18 -27.23 -6.35
N ALA A 17 -19.98 -27.28 -5.03
CA ALA A 17 -19.38 -28.41 -4.33
C ALA A 17 -20.07 -29.76 -4.65
N GLY A 18 -21.38 -29.74 -4.96
CA GLY A 18 -22.12 -30.93 -5.36
C GLY A 18 -21.57 -31.63 -6.61
N ILE A 19 -20.96 -30.90 -7.54
CA ILE A 19 -20.33 -31.43 -8.76
C ILE A 19 -19.10 -32.28 -8.42
N LEU A 20 -18.47 -32.02 -7.27
CA LEU A 20 -17.22 -32.65 -6.87
C LEU A 20 -17.42 -33.98 -6.12
N LYS A 21 -18.66 -34.37 -5.75
CA LYS A 21 -18.96 -35.53 -4.90
C LYS A 21 -18.43 -36.87 -5.39
N THR A 22 -18.24 -37.03 -6.70
CA THR A 22 -17.79 -38.30 -7.32
C THR A 22 -16.33 -38.26 -7.75
N VAL A 23 -15.55 -37.28 -7.28
CA VAL A 23 -14.12 -37.21 -7.59
C VAL A 23 -13.39 -38.38 -6.91
N ASP A 24 -12.73 -39.20 -7.71
CA ASP A 24 -11.87 -40.30 -7.25
C ASP A 24 -10.38 -39.98 -7.32
N THR A 25 -9.99 -38.97 -8.13
CA THR A 25 -8.60 -38.63 -8.44
C THR A 25 -8.41 -37.12 -8.50
N VAL A 26 -7.36 -36.62 -7.85
CA VAL A 26 -6.93 -35.22 -7.91
C VAL A 26 -5.47 -35.17 -8.36
N ILE A 27 -5.24 -34.46 -9.46
CA ILE A 27 -3.91 -34.22 -10.02
C ILE A 27 -3.49 -32.80 -9.67
N VAL A 28 -2.36 -32.67 -8.96
CA VAL A 28 -1.71 -31.40 -8.63
C VAL A 28 -0.50 -31.27 -9.55
N ASP A 29 -0.72 -30.63 -10.68
CA ASP A 29 0.34 -30.32 -11.61
C ASP A 29 1.24 -29.19 -11.08
N GLU A 30 2.52 -29.21 -11.47
CA GLU A 30 3.56 -28.27 -11.02
C GLU A 30 3.61 -28.08 -9.49
N ILE A 31 3.56 -29.17 -8.72
CA ILE A 31 3.41 -29.15 -7.26
C ILE A 31 4.51 -28.33 -6.54
N HIS A 32 5.70 -28.21 -7.14
CA HIS A 32 6.82 -27.43 -6.59
C HIS A 32 6.49 -25.93 -6.46
N ALA A 33 5.65 -25.39 -7.35
CA ALA A 33 5.21 -24.00 -7.31
C ALA A 33 4.23 -23.71 -6.15
N LEU A 34 3.71 -24.77 -5.52
CA LEU A 34 2.74 -24.70 -4.44
C LEU A 34 3.35 -25.11 -3.11
N ALA A 35 4.14 -26.19 -3.08
CA ALA A 35 4.61 -26.85 -1.86
C ALA A 35 5.35 -25.91 -0.88
N GLY A 36 6.08 -24.92 -1.39
CA GLY A 36 6.82 -23.94 -0.58
C GLY A 36 6.05 -22.65 -0.26
N THR A 37 4.73 -22.60 -0.45
CA THR A 37 3.97 -21.33 -0.37
C THR A 37 2.69 -21.47 0.45
N LYS A 38 2.20 -20.35 1.01
CA LYS A 38 0.86 -20.27 1.62
C LYS A 38 -0.26 -20.64 0.63
N ARG A 39 -0.04 -20.47 -0.68
CA ARG A 39 -0.99 -20.90 -1.73
C ARG A 39 -1.15 -22.42 -1.76
N GLY A 40 -0.04 -23.16 -1.60
CA GLY A 40 -0.08 -24.61 -1.45
C GLY A 40 -0.69 -25.06 -0.14
N VAL A 41 -0.40 -24.38 0.97
CA VAL A 41 -1.07 -24.64 2.26
C VAL A 41 -2.59 -24.48 2.16
N HIS A 42 -3.03 -23.42 1.48
CA HIS A 42 -4.44 -23.18 1.20
C HIS A 42 -5.04 -24.31 0.34
N LEU A 43 -4.33 -24.79 -0.69
CA LEU A 43 -4.76 -25.97 -1.46
C LEU A 43 -4.87 -27.22 -0.56
N ALA A 44 -3.89 -27.47 0.31
CA ALA A 44 -3.87 -28.65 1.18
C ALA A 44 -5.14 -28.73 2.05
N LEU A 45 -5.56 -27.61 2.66
CA LEU A 45 -6.82 -27.55 3.41
C LEU A 45 -8.05 -27.70 2.50
N SER A 46 -8.03 -27.15 1.29
CA SER A 46 -9.11 -27.38 0.32
C SER A 46 -9.23 -28.86 -0.10
N LEU A 47 -8.13 -29.61 -0.15
CA LEU A 47 -8.15 -31.05 -0.42
C LEU A 47 -8.71 -31.86 0.75
N GLU A 48 -8.44 -31.49 2.01
CA GLU A 48 -9.09 -32.13 3.17
C GLU A 48 -10.59 -31.80 3.24
N ARG A 49 -11.00 -30.56 2.89
CA ARG A 49 -12.42 -30.21 2.73
C ARG A 49 -13.08 -31.01 1.61
N LEU A 50 -12.41 -31.20 0.47
CA LEU A 50 -12.92 -32.05 -0.61
C LEU A 50 -13.11 -33.50 -0.16
N ARG A 51 -12.17 -34.01 0.67
CA ARG A 51 -12.22 -35.38 1.20
C ARG A 51 -13.44 -35.61 2.10
N ARG A 52 -13.87 -34.60 2.87
CA ARG A 52 -15.11 -34.68 3.66
C ARG A 52 -16.35 -34.91 2.80
N ILE A 53 -16.37 -34.38 1.58
CA ILE A 53 -17.52 -34.44 0.67
C ILE A 53 -17.50 -35.71 -0.20
N THR A 54 -16.31 -36.17 -0.58
CA THR A 54 -16.11 -37.26 -1.55
C THR A 54 -15.76 -38.60 -0.91
N GLY A 55 -15.24 -38.59 0.32
CA GLY A 55 -14.50 -39.70 0.88
C GLY A 55 -13.02 -39.70 0.43
N PRO A 56 -12.29 -40.80 0.64
CA PRO A 56 -10.90 -40.93 0.19
C PRO A 56 -10.79 -40.88 -1.34
N PHE A 57 -9.82 -40.13 -1.86
CA PHE A 57 -9.48 -40.04 -3.28
C PHE A 57 -7.96 -40.14 -3.48
N GLN A 58 -7.54 -40.55 -4.67
CA GLN A 58 -6.13 -40.62 -5.06
C GLN A 58 -5.57 -39.23 -5.33
N ARG A 59 -4.39 -38.92 -4.79
CA ARG A 59 -3.64 -37.69 -5.09
C ARG A 59 -2.44 -38.02 -5.95
N ILE A 60 -2.23 -37.26 -7.02
CA ILE A 60 -1.09 -37.39 -7.93
C ILE A 60 -0.42 -36.01 -8.04
N GLY A 61 0.85 -35.90 -7.65
CA GLY A 61 1.64 -34.68 -7.80
C GLY A 61 2.62 -34.82 -8.97
N LEU A 62 2.73 -33.78 -9.80
CA LEU A 62 3.65 -33.73 -10.93
C LEU A 62 4.61 -32.55 -10.78
N SER A 63 5.90 -32.75 -11.05
CA SER A 63 6.89 -31.67 -11.08
C SER A 63 8.20 -32.17 -11.72
N ALA A 64 8.87 -31.28 -12.45
CA ALA A 64 10.20 -31.52 -13.01
C ALA A 64 11.34 -31.14 -12.05
N THR A 65 11.11 -30.20 -11.13
CA THR A 65 12.14 -29.63 -10.24
C THR A 65 11.69 -29.74 -8.80
N VAL A 66 12.13 -30.79 -8.09
CA VAL A 66 11.77 -31.04 -6.69
C VAL A 66 12.97 -31.46 -5.87
N ARG A 67 13.21 -30.73 -4.78
CA ARG A 67 14.12 -31.13 -3.72
C ARG A 67 13.64 -30.53 -2.39
N PRO A 68 13.64 -31.28 -1.28
CA PRO A 68 13.72 -32.74 -1.20
C PRO A 68 12.44 -33.41 -1.74
N LEU A 69 12.57 -34.58 -2.39
CA LEU A 69 11.42 -35.34 -2.90
C LEU A 69 10.47 -35.77 -1.78
N GLU A 70 11.03 -36.17 -0.63
CA GLU A 70 10.26 -36.62 0.52
C GLU A 70 9.39 -35.49 1.09
N GLU A 71 9.90 -34.27 1.21
CA GLU A 71 9.14 -33.13 1.71
C GLU A 71 7.93 -32.80 0.82
N VAL A 72 8.11 -32.80 -0.51
CA VAL A 72 7.00 -32.55 -1.43
C VAL A 72 6.02 -33.73 -1.50
N ALA A 73 6.53 -34.97 -1.38
CA ALA A 73 5.68 -36.15 -1.27
C ALA A 73 4.82 -36.12 0.00
N ASN A 74 5.40 -35.67 1.10
CA ASN A 74 4.68 -35.50 2.36
C ASN A 74 3.66 -34.36 2.27
N PHE A 75 4.00 -33.25 1.60
CA PHE A 75 3.06 -32.15 1.33
C PHE A 75 1.81 -32.63 0.56
N LEU A 76 1.97 -33.52 -0.42
CA LEU A 76 0.86 -34.11 -1.18
C LEU A 76 -0.07 -34.94 -0.28
N GLY A 77 0.51 -35.71 0.65
CA GLY A 77 -0.23 -36.47 1.65
C GLY A 77 0.56 -37.61 2.27
N PRO A 78 -0.02 -38.31 3.27
CA PRO A 78 0.62 -39.47 3.88
C PRO A 78 0.65 -40.66 2.90
N LYS A 79 1.69 -41.50 2.99
CA LYS A 79 1.88 -42.73 2.18
C LYS A 79 2.03 -42.50 0.67
N THR A 80 2.60 -41.36 0.28
CA THR A 80 2.90 -41.06 -1.13
C THR A 80 3.99 -41.98 -1.67
N THR A 81 3.78 -42.57 -2.85
CA THR A 81 4.82 -43.32 -3.58
C THR A 81 5.53 -42.36 -4.52
N ILE A 82 6.86 -42.25 -4.39
CA ILE A 82 7.67 -41.38 -5.25
C ILE A 82 8.07 -42.16 -6.51
N VAL A 83 7.70 -41.63 -7.68
CA VAL A 83 8.11 -42.16 -8.99
C VAL A 83 9.12 -41.20 -9.59
N ASN A 84 10.40 -41.55 -9.50
CA ASN A 84 11.52 -40.75 -10.02
C ASN A 84 12.48 -41.64 -10.83
N PRO A 85 12.11 -42.05 -12.05
CA PRO A 85 13.01 -42.79 -12.92
C PRO A 85 14.21 -41.91 -13.34
N PRO A 86 15.37 -42.49 -13.66
CA PRO A 86 16.48 -41.72 -14.21
C PRO A 86 16.03 -40.96 -15.48
N ALA A 87 16.17 -39.64 -15.46
CA ALA A 87 15.85 -38.77 -16.56
C ALA A 87 17.12 -38.05 -17.03
N GLU A 88 17.50 -38.25 -18.29
CA GLU A 88 18.57 -37.48 -18.92
C GLU A 88 17.96 -36.39 -19.82
N LYS A 89 18.05 -35.13 -19.37
CA LYS A 89 17.70 -33.97 -20.19
C LYS A 89 18.99 -33.34 -20.73
N LYS A 90 19.04 -33.11 -22.05
CA LYS A 90 20.17 -32.43 -22.69
C LYS A 90 19.93 -30.92 -22.65
N TRP A 91 20.93 -30.20 -22.18
CA TRP A 91 20.91 -28.74 -22.05
C TRP A 91 21.99 -28.12 -22.94
N SER A 92 21.63 -27.08 -23.71
CA SER A 92 22.59 -26.18 -24.36
C SER A 92 22.44 -24.81 -23.70
N LEU A 93 23.33 -24.48 -22.77
CA LEU A 93 23.24 -23.25 -21.97
C LEU A 93 24.49 -22.41 -22.16
N ASP A 94 24.30 -21.18 -22.60
CA ASP A 94 25.37 -20.23 -22.92
C ASP A 94 25.14 -18.89 -22.22
N VAL A 95 26.21 -18.25 -21.77
CA VAL A 95 26.20 -16.94 -21.11
C VAL A 95 26.94 -15.94 -21.98
N HIS A 96 26.27 -14.83 -22.28
CA HIS A 96 26.73 -13.85 -23.24
C HIS A 96 26.90 -12.47 -22.63
N VAL A 97 28.05 -11.85 -22.91
CA VAL A 97 28.29 -10.42 -22.63
C VAL A 97 28.49 -9.69 -23.95
N PRO A 98 27.61 -8.75 -24.34
CA PRO A 98 27.64 -8.13 -25.67
C PRO A 98 28.62 -6.95 -25.79
N VAL A 99 29.42 -6.69 -24.76
CA VAL A 99 30.36 -5.55 -24.69
C VAL A 99 31.75 -6.03 -24.29
N GLU A 100 32.79 -5.34 -24.75
CA GLU A 100 34.16 -5.69 -24.38
C GLU A 100 34.44 -5.47 -22.90
N ASP A 101 33.92 -4.37 -22.34
CA ASP A 101 34.06 -3.99 -20.95
C ASP A 101 32.70 -3.53 -20.37
N MET A 102 32.22 -4.22 -19.35
CA MET A 102 30.98 -3.90 -18.62
C MET A 102 31.18 -2.80 -17.57
N SER A 103 32.42 -2.42 -17.25
CA SER A 103 32.77 -1.32 -16.35
C SER A 103 32.75 0.03 -17.06
N ASP A 104 33.09 0.05 -18.35
CA ASP A 104 33.14 1.26 -19.19
C ASP A 104 32.31 1.09 -20.47
N LEU A 105 31.00 1.38 -20.36
CA LEU A 105 30.08 1.20 -21.47
C LEU A 105 30.21 2.36 -22.48
N PRO A 106 30.32 2.09 -23.80
CA PRO A 106 30.41 3.14 -24.81
C PRO A 106 29.11 3.93 -24.93
N VAL A 107 29.21 5.22 -25.22
CA VAL A 107 28.06 6.06 -25.60
C VAL A 107 27.65 5.68 -27.03
N PRO A 108 26.37 5.35 -27.29
CA PRO A 108 25.95 5.02 -28.66
C PRO A 108 26.19 6.20 -29.61
N GLU A 109 27.02 6.01 -30.64
CA GLU A 109 27.13 6.95 -31.76
C GLU A 109 25.92 6.76 -32.69
N GLU A 110 24.90 7.60 -32.58
CA GLU A 110 23.91 7.72 -33.65
C GLU A 110 24.50 8.57 -34.79
N ALA A 111 24.61 7.93 -35.96
CA ALA A 111 25.15 8.47 -37.20
C ALA A 111 24.60 9.87 -37.54
N SER A 112 25.50 10.87 -37.56
CA SER A 112 25.25 12.14 -38.21
C SER A 112 25.41 11.97 -39.73
N THR A 113 24.29 11.81 -40.45
CA THR A 113 24.26 11.95 -41.91
C THR A 113 23.68 13.31 -42.29
N ILE A 114 24.49 14.38 -42.28
CA ILE A 114 24.38 15.53 -43.19
C ILE A 114 25.80 16.02 -43.50
N GLY A 115 26.16 16.05 -44.78
CA GLY A 115 27.53 16.22 -45.27
C GLY A 115 28.08 17.64 -45.32
N GLU A 116 29.40 17.68 -45.57
CA GLU A 116 30.27 18.73 -46.12
C GLU A 116 29.89 20.21 -45.91
N ALA A 117 30.66 20.92 -45.06
CA ALA A 117 31.57 21.98 -45.50
C ALA A 117 32.35 22.65 -44.33
N ILE A 118 33.62 22.95 -44.64
CA ILE A 118 34.55 23.95 -44.06
C ILE A 118 35.30 23.62 -42.74
N VAL A 119 36.63 23.62 -42.89
CA VAL A 119 37.69 23.66 -41.87
C VAL A 119 37.71 25.04 -41.19
N ASP A 120 37.67 25.14 -39.85
CA ASP A 120 38.81 25.56 -39.00
C ASP A 120 38.40 25.72 -37.51
N ASP A 121 39.39 25.46 -36.65
CA ASP A 121 39.57 25.86 -35.23
C ASP A 121 38.67 25.37 -34.07
N LEU A 122 39.35 24.59 -33.20
CA LEU A 122 39.44 24.64 -31.72
C LEU A 122 38.25 24.24 -30.82
N LEU A 123 38.50 23.15 -30.08
CA LEU A 123 38.17 22.90 -28.66
C LEU A 123 36.73 23.16 -28.20
N ASP A 124 35.91 22.11 -28.15
CA ASP A 124 34.81 22.02 -27.17
C ASP A 124 34.71 20.59 -26.61
N PRO A 125 34.62 20.42 -25.26
CA PRO A 125 34.40 19.11 -24.65
C PRO A 125 32.95 18.66 -24.88
N ALA A 126 32.77 17.37 -25.18
CA ALA A 126 31.45 16.76 -25.30
C ALA A 126 30.59 17.00 -24.04
N PRO A 127 29.26 17.18 -24.17
CA PRO A 127 28.39 17.50 -23.05
C PRO A 127 28.36 16.34 -22.04
N VAL A 128 28.67 16.66 -20.79
CA VAL A 128 28.55 15.77 -19.63
C VAL A 128 27.08 15.39 -19.45
N GLY A 129 26.74 14.09 -19.61
CA GLY A 129 25.41 13.57 -19.24
C GLY A 129 24.76 12.50 -20.11
N ALA A 130 25.43 11.95 -21.14
CA ALA A 130 24.90 10.76 -21.82
C ALA A 130 25.05 9.52 -20.90
N SER A 131 23.94 8.89 -20.51
CA SER A 131 24.01 7.72 -19.61
C SER A 131 24.60 6.51 -20.32
N LYS A 132 25.80 6.11 -19.91
CA LYS A 132 26.43 4.82 -20.25
C LYS A 132 25.49 3.68 -19.81
N SER A 133 24.92 2.94 -20.77
CA SER A 133 23.91 1.89 -20.50
C SER A 133 24.20 0.65 -21.33
N ILE A 134 24.09 -0.53 -20.71
CA ILE A 134 24.31 -1.83 -21.37
C ILE A 134 23.10 -2.25 -22.22
N TRP A 135 21.94 -1.61 -21.99
CA TRP A 135 20.66 -2.00 -22.58
C TRP A 135 20.66 -2.02 -24.11
N PRO A 136 21.18 -1.00 -24.83
CA PRO A 136 21.20 -1.05 -26.29
C PRO A 136 21.93 -2.27 -26.85
N TYR A 137 23.02 -2.69 -26.20
CA TYR A 137 23.81 -3.86 -26.59
C TYR A 137 23.07 -5.17 -26.30
N ILE A 138 22.43 -5.29 -25.13
CA ILE A 138 21.59 -6.45 -24.80
C ILE A 138 20.39 -6.52 -25.74
N GLU A 139 19.70 -5.40 -25.98
CA GLU A 139 18.52 -5.31 -26.86
C GLU A 139 18.86 -5.75 -28.28
N ARG A 140 20.00 -5.28 -28.82
CA ARG A 140 20.50 -5.70 -30.13
C ARG A 140 20.84 -7.19 -30.17
N ALA A 141 21.60 -7.69 -29.19
CA ALA A 141 21.99 -9.10 -29.16
C ALA A 141 20.79 -10.04 -29.02
N VAL A 142 19.79 -9.66 -28.21
CA VAL A 142 18.53 -10.39 -28.05
C VAL A 142 17.73 -10.34 -29.36
N TYR A 143 17.64 -9.19 -30.02
CA TYR A 143 16.99 -9.05 -31.32
C TYR A 143 17.59 -9.99 -32.37
N ASP A 144 18.92 -10.01 -32.50
CA ASP A 144 19.62 -10.85 -33.47
C ASP A 144 19.37 -12.35 -33.21
N LYS A 145 19.37 -12.77 -31.94
CA LYS A 145 19.01 -14.15 -31.55
C LYS A 145 17.56 -14.49 -31.86
N VAL A 146 16.61 -13.61 -31.55
CA VAL A 146 15.19 -13.79 -31.87
C VAL A 146 14.97 -13.96 -33.37
N MET A 147 15.65 -13.15 -34.19
CA MET A 147 15.52 -13.21 -35.65
C MET A 147 16.11 -14.49 -36.24
N ALA A 148 17.17 -15.03 -35.62
CA ALA A 148 17.80 -16.29 -36.02
C ALA A 148 16.99 -17.55 -35.68
N HIS A 149 15.96 -17.46 -34.83
CA HIS A 149 15.16 -18.60 -34.36
C HIS A 149 13.72 -18.52 -34.86
N ARG A 150 12.99 -19.64 -34.74
CA ARG A 150 11.57 -19.68 -35.16
C ARG A 150 10.69 -18.93 -34.16
N SER A 151 10.76 -19.30 -32.89
CA SER A 151 9.99 -18.67 -31.81
C SER A 151 10.78 -18.71 -30.52
N THR A 152 10.94 -17.54 -29.88
CA THR A 152 11.75 -17.36 -28.68
C THR A 152 10.90 -16.89 -27.51
N ILE A 153 11.15 -17.41 -26.32
CA ILE A 153 10.64 -16.80 -25.08
C ILE A 153 11.79 -16.05 -24.41
N VAL A 154 11.59 -14.75 -24.15
CA VAL A 154 12.54 -13.92 -23.42
C VAL A 154 12.03 -13.68 -22.01
N PHE A 155 12.65 -14.30 -21.00
CA PHE A 155 12.32 -14.08 -19.61
C PHE A 155 13.07 -12.88 -19.03
N VAL A 156 12.34 -12.07 -18.28
CA VAL A 156 12.84 -10.92 -17.53
C VAL A 156 12.27 -10.93 -16.11
N ASN A 157 12.99 -10.35 -15.15
CA ASN A 157 12.59 -10.39 -13.74
C ASN A 157 11.58 -9.28 -13.35
N SER A 158 11.26 -8.33 -14.23
CA SER A 158 10.29 -7.25 -13.94
C SER A 158 9.33 -6.96 -15.08
N ARG A 159 8.09 -6.54 -14.75
CA ARG A 159 7.06 -6.16 -15.73
C ARG A 159 7.51 -4.96 -16.58
N ARG A 160 8.16 -3.97 -15.95
CA ARG A 160 8.70 -2.79 -16.65
C ARG A 160 9.74 -3.19 -17.70
N THR A 161 10.65 -4.10 -17.35
CA THR A 161 11.64 -4.63 -18.30
C THR A 161 10.96 -5.37 -19.44
N ALA A 162 9.87 -6.10 -19.16
CA ALA A 162 9.14 -6.86 -20.18
C ALA A 162 8.54 -5.95 -21.25
N GLU A 163 7.82 -4.91 -20.81
CA GLU A 163 7.23 -3.92 -21.69
C GLU A 163 8.30 -3.13 -22.47
N ARG A 164 9.38 -2.70 -21.79
CA ARG A 164 10.46 -1.96 -22.45
C ARG A 164 11.13 -2.80 -23.55
N LEU A 165 11.51 -4.04 -23.24
CA LEU A 165 12.18 -4.91 -24.20
C LEU A 165 11.23 -5.28 -25.37
N THR A 166 9.94 -5.49 -25.09
CA THR A 166 8.94 -5.71 -26.14
C THR A 166 8.88 -4.53 -27.12
N SER A 167 8.81 -3.30 -26.59
CA SER A 167 8.80 -2.09 -27.42
C SER A 167 10.07 -1.96 -28.25
N GLN A 168 11.24 -2.17 -27.63
CA GLN A 168 12.53 -2.02 -28.30
C GLN A 168 12.76 -3.06 -29.41
N LEU A 169 12.39 -4.32 -29.18
CA LEU A 169 12.50 -5.36 -30.23
C LEU A 169 11.62 -5.05 -31.44
N ASN A 170 10.39 -4.57 -31.22
CA ASN A 170 9.50 -4.17 -32.31
C ASN A 170 10.03 -2.92 -33.05
N GLU A 171 10.64 -1.98 -32.33
CA GLU A 171 11.26 -0.78 -32.91
C GLU A 171 12.47 -1.13 -33.78
N LEU A 172 13.38 -1.98 -33.29
CA LEU A 172 14.52 -2.49 -34.08
C LEU A 172 14.07 -3.21 -35.35
N TRP A 173 12.98 -3.99 -35.27
CA TRP A 173 12.41 -4.64 -36.45
C TRP A 173 11.87 -3.64 -37.47
N ALA A 174 11.12 -2.65 -37.01
CA ALA A 174 10.54 -1.62 -37.86
C ALA A 174 11.63 -0.78 -38.55
N ILE A 175 12.72 -0.44 -37.84
CA ILE A 175 13.88 0.25 -38.42
C ILE A 175 14.48 -0.53 -39.60
N GLU A 176 14.51 -1.86 -39.53
CA GLU A 176 15.11 -2.71 -40.57
C GLU A 176 14.13 -3.06 -41.72
N HIS A 177 12.85 -3.22 -41.44
CA HIS A 177 11.89 -3.86 -42.37
C HIS A 177 10.70 -3.00 -42.77
N ASP A 178 10.32 -2.01 -41.96
CA ASP A 178 9.20 -1.11 -42.24
C ASP A 178 9.47 0.30 -41.67
N PRO A 179 10.50 1.01 -42.18
CA PRO A 179 10.93 2.29 -41.60
C PRO A 179 9.85 3.37 -41.71
N ASP A 180 8.97 3.26 -42.70
CA ASP A 180 7.86 4.17 -42.96
C ASP A 180 6.72 4.03 -41.94
N ALA A 181 6.63 2.88 -41.23
CA ALA A 181 5.70 2.67 -40.13
C ALA A 181 6.14 3.37 -38.82
N LEU A 182 7.39 3.83 -38.73
CA LEU A 182 7.87 4.64 -37.62
C LEU A 182 7.35 6.07 -37.78
N SER A 183 6.57 6.55 -36.81
CA SER A 183 6.02 7.91 -36.86
C SER A 183 7.12 8.97 -36.96
N PRO A 184 7.07 9.93 -37.92
CA PRO A 184 8.02 11.02 -37.95
C PRO A 184 7.77 11.93 -36.73
N ALA A 185 8.80 12.07 -35.90
CA ALA A 185 8.88 12.93 -34.71
C ALA A 185 8.22 12.44 -33.41
N SER A 186 8.94 11.60 -32.67
CA SER A 186 9.20 11.90 -31.25
C SER A 186 10.52 11.28 -30.79
N ARG A 187 11.63 12.03 -30.92
CA ARG A 187 12.87 11.76 -30.19
C ARG A 187 12.65 12.04 -28.69
N ARG A 188 12.02 11.11 -27.96
CA ARG A 188 12.03 11.08 -26.48
C ARG A 188 12.05 9.63 -25.99
N PRO A 189 12.82 9.30 -24.94
CA PRO A 189 12.89 7.96 -24.38
C PRO A 189 11.49 7.44 -23.97
N PRO A 190 11.16 6.16 -24.21
CA PRO A 190 9.81 5.58 -24.13
C PRO A 190 9.16 5.53 -22.74
N ALA A 191 9.80 6.04 -21.68
CA ALA A 191 9.28 6.00 -20.31
C ALA A 191 8.07 6.94 -20.06
N GLN A 192 7.57 7.70 -21.04
CA GLN A 192 6.56 8.75 -20.84
C GLN A 192 5.27 8.64 -21.68
N LEU A 193 5.01 7.52 -22.37
CA LEU A 193 3.78 7.36 -23.16
C LEU A 193 2.98 6.13 -22.71
N MET A 194 2.09 6.34 -21.73
CA MET A 194 0.99 5.41 -21.45
C MET A 194 -0.31 5.96 -22.01
N LYS A 195 -0.58 5.66 -23.30
CA LYS A 195 -1.94 5.61 -23.83
C LYS A 195 -1.98 4.73 -25.08
N ALA A 196 -2.84 3.71 -25.07
CA ALA A 196 -3.21 3.01 -26.30
C ALA A 196 -4.05 3.97 -27.16
N VAL A 197 -3.64 4.19 -28.41
CA VAL A 197 -4.44 4.92 -29.39
C VAL A 197 -4.99 3.89 -30.37
N ASP A 198 -6.29 3.62 -30.26
CA ASP A 198 -7.07 2.99 -31.32
C ASP A 198 -7.23 3.99 -32.47
N THR A 199 -6.73 3.66 -33.66
CA THR A 199 -7.43 3.94 -34.92
C THR A 199 -6.90 3.08 -36.05
N ALA A 200 -7.82 2.53 -36.83
CA ALA A 200 -7.60 1.55 -37.88
C ALA A 200 -6.76 2.09 -39.07
N GLY A 201 -5.61 1.48 -39.26
CA GLY A 201 -4.81 1.38 -40.47
C GLY A 201 -3.95 0.12 -40.30
N HIS A 202 -3.79 -0.69 -41.36
CA HIS A 202 -3.13 -2.01 -41.36
C HIS A 202 -2.12 -2.19 -40.22
N ALA A 203 -2.47 -3.02 -39.22
CA ALA A 203 -1.65 -3.16 -38.02
C ALA A 203 -0.23 -3.62 -38.43
N PRO A 204 0.83 -2.92 -38.00
CA PRO A 204 2.19 -3.36 -38.27
C PRO A 204 2.39 -4.77 -37.70
N THR A 205 3.17 -5.59 -38.41
CA THR A 205 3.41 -6.98 -37.99
C THR A 205 4.31 -6.96 -36.76
N LEU A 206 3.72 -7.03 -35.56
CA LEU A 206 4.48 -7.07 -34.31
C LEU A 206 5.23 -8.41 -34.21
N ILE A 207 6.56 -8.36 -34.14
CA ILE A 207 7.39 -9.54 -33.96
C ILE A 207 7.45 -10.00 -32.50
N ALA A 208 7.20 -9.09 -31.56
CA ALA A 208 7.30 -9.33 -30.13
C ALA A 208 6.05 -8.88 -29.36
N ARG A 209 5.61 -9.67 -28.37
CA ARG A 209 4.52 -9.29 -27.45
C ARG A 209 4.91 -9.50 -25.98
N ALA A 210 4.41 -8.64 -25.09
CA ALA A 210 4.61 -8.78 -23.65
C ALA A 210 3.62 -9.79 -23.05
N HIS A 211 4.06 -10.53 -22.03
CA HIS A 211 3.23 -11.42 -21.25
C HIS A 211 3.52 -11.32 -19.74
N HIS A 212 2.56 -10.78 -18.99
CA HIS A 212 2.62 -10.73 -17.52
C HIS A 212 1.24 -10.50 -16.90
N GLY A 213 1.12 -10.63 -15.58
CA GLY A 213 -0.16 -10.54 -14.87
C GLY A 213 -0.95 -9.23 -15.02
N SER A 214 -0.33 -8.14 -15.48
CA SER A 214 -1.04 -6.89 -15.81
C SER A 214 -1.68 -6.88 -17.21
N VAL A 215 -1.34 -7.83 -18.10
CA VAL A 215 -1.92 -7.94 -19.45
C VAL A 215 -3.30 -8.61 -19.34
N SER A 216 -4.27 -8.16 -20.14
CA SER A 216 -5.64 -8.69 -20.10
C SER A 216 -5.67 -10.19 -20.42
N LYS A 217 -6.69 -10.90 -19.92
CA LYS A 217 -6.84 -12.34 -20.18
C LYS A 217 -6.95 -12.65 -21.68
N GLU A 218 -7.66 -11.81 -22.43
CA GLU A 218 -7.88 -11.96 -23.87
C GLU A 218 -6.58 -11.77 -24.66
N GLU A 219 -5.80 -10.74 -24.32
CA GLU A 219 -4.48 -10.52 -24.93
C GLU A 219 -3.49 -11.63 -24.58
N ARG A 220 -3.48 -12.10 -23.32
CA ARG A 220 -2.62 -13.23 -22.92
C ARG A 220 -2.97 -14.50 -23.71
N LEU A 221 -4.25 -14.84 -23.83
CA LEU A 221 -4.70 -15.98 -24.61
C LEU A 221 -4.31 -15.85 -26.10
N THR A 222 -4.42 -14.64 -26.65
CA THR A 222 -4.00 -14.37 -28.03
C THR A 222 -2.50 -14.57 -28.21
N THR A 223 -1.69 -14.00 -27.32
CA THR A 223 -0.23 -14.18 -27.31
C THR A 223 0.16 -15.65 -27.14
N GLU A 224 -0.46 -16.38 -26.22
CA GLU A 224 -0.25 -17.82 -26.00
C GLU A 224 -0.60 -18.63 -27.26
N THR A 225 -1.70 -18.30 -27.93
CA THR A 225 -2.14 -18.97 -29.17
C THR A 225 -1.14 -18.72 -30.31
N MET A 226 -0.75 -17.46 -30.54
CA MET A 226 0.22 -17.11 -31.57
C MET A 226 1.59 -17.75 -31.33
N LEU A 227 2.02 -17.84 -30.07
CA LEU A 227 3.26 -18.52 -29.69
C LEU A 227 3.16 -20.02 -29.96
N LYS A 228 2.03 -20.67 -29.63
CA LYS A 228 1.80 -22.10 -29.86
C LYS A 228 1.76 -22.46 -31.35
N GLU A 229 1.17 -21.59 -32.17
CA GLU A 229 1.12 -21.74 -33.63
C GLU A 229 2.47 -21.43 -34.31
N GLY A 230 3.42 -20.81 -33.58
CA GLY A 230 4.70 -20.37 -34.10
C GLY A 230 4.58 -19.20 -35.09
N THR A 231 3.51 -18.40 -34.99
CA THR A 231 3.29 -17.20 -35.80
C THR A 231 3.93 -15.95 -35.16
N LEU A 232 4.29 -16.03 -33.88
CA LEU A 232 4.99 -14.98 -33.15
C LEU A 232 6.47 -15.32 -32.97
N LYS A 233 7.35 -14.36 -33.30
CA LYS A 233 8.80 -14.50 -33.19
C LYS A 233 9.28 -14.47 -31.74
N ALA A 234 8.75 -13.57 -30.91
CA ALA A 234 9.14 -13.47 -29.52
C ALA A 234 7.99 -13.17 -28.56
N VAL A 235 8.05 -13.76 -27.38
CA VAL A 235 7.25 -13.34 -26.22
C VAL A 235 8.19 -12.93 -25.09
N ILE A 236 8.04 -11.71 -24.60
CA ILE A 236 8.80 -11.23 -23.44
C ILE A 236 7.93 -11.45 -22.20
N SER A 237 8.34 -12.34 -21.31
CA SER A 237 7.55 -12.76 -20.16
C SER A 237 8.28 -12.54 -18.84
N THR A 238 7.49 -12.28 -17.80
CA THR A 238 7.91 -12.50 -16.41
C THR A 238 7.78 -13.99 -16.04
N SER A 239 7.65 -14.36 -14.76
CA SER A 239 7.35 -15.74 -14.33
C SER A 239 5.98 -16.26 -14.80
N SER A 240 5.17 -15.45 -15.50
CA SER A 240 3.84 -15.85 -15.97
C SER A 240 3.81 -16.99 -17.00
N LEU A 241 4.90 -17.22 -17.75
CA LEU A 241 5.05 -18.35 -18.67
C LEU A 241 6.09 -19.36 -18.17
N GLU A 242 6.54 -19.23 -16.92
CA GLU A 242 7.49 -20.16 -16.30
C GLU A 242 6.88 -21.55 -16.13
N LEU A 243 5.56 -21.62 -15.94
CA LEU A 243 4.80 -22.82 -15.61
C LEU A 243 3.67 -23.10 -16.63
N GLY A 244 3.42 -24.38 -16.90
CA GLY A 244 2.08 -24.84 -17.30
C GLY A 244 1.62 -24.66 -18.75
N ILE A 245 2.51 -24.57 -19.74
CA ILE A 245 2.14 -24.56 -21.16
C ILE A 245 3.12 -25.36 -22.02
N ASP A 246 2.58 -26.23 -22.87
CA ASP A 246 3.31 -26.93 -23.93
C ASP A 246 3.41 -26.00 -25.15
N MET A 247 4.64 -25.56 -25.43
CA MET A 247 4.96 -24.62 -26.50
C MET A 247 5.93 -25.27 -27.49
N GLY A 248 5.50 -26.35 -28.15
CA GLY A 248 6.34 -27.11 -29.10
C GLY A 248 6.93 -26.32 -30.28
N ALA A 249 6.51 -25.08 -30.53
CA ALA A 249 7.12 -24.21 -31.53
C ALA A 249 8.36 -23.44 -31.03
N VAL A 250 8.60 -23.40 -29.71
CA VAL A 250 9.68 -22.64 -29.09
C VAL A 250 10.98 -23.43 -29.10
N ASP A 251 11.97 -22.91 -29.83
CA ASP A 251 13.29 -23.51 -30.03
C ASP A 251 14.39 -22.81 -29.21
N LEU A 252 14.13 -21.61 -28.66
CA LEU A 252 15.06 -20.88 -27.80
C LEU A 252 14.37 -20.21 -26.61
N VAL A 253 15.03 -20.26 -25.46
CA VAL A 253 14.73 -19.39 -24.32
C VAL A 253 15.90 -18.43 -24.09
N ILE A 254 15.60 -17.15 -23.91
CA ILE A 254 16.55 -16.13 -23.50
C ILE A 254 16.21 -15.69 -22.08
N GLN A 255 17.19 -15.61 -21.19
CA GLN A 255 17.03 -15.12 -19.83
C GLN A 255 17.88 -13.85 -19.67
N VAL A 256 17.22 -12.70 -19.48
CA VAL A 256 17.89 -11.42 -19.19
C VAL A 256 17.91 -11.23 -17.69
N GLU A 257 19.09 -10.97 -17.13
CA GLU A 257 19.40 -11.09 -15.69
C GLU A 257 19.44 -12.53 -15.21
N SER A 258 20.23 -12.83 -14.19
CA SER A 258 20.18 -14.15 -13.54
C SER A 258 18.75 -14.48 -13.07
N PRO A 259 18.28 -15.73 -13.25
CA PRO A 259 16.98 -16.12 -12.73
C PRO A 259 17.02 -16.09 -11.18
N PRO A 260 15.87 -15.95 -10.51
CA PRO A 260 15.83 -15.83 -9.06
C PRO A 260 16.30 -17.10 -8.31
N SER A 261 16.25 -18.25 -8.97
CA SER A 261 16.75 -19.53 -8.45
C SER A 261 17.15 -20.46 -9.58
N VAL A 262 17.93 -21.50 -9.27
CA VAL A 262 18.30 -22.57 -10.22
C VAL A 262 17.04 -23.30 -10.70
N ALA A 263 16.10 -23.58 -9.79
CA ALA A 263 14.83 -24.22 -10.15
C ALA A 263 14.02 -23.38 -11.16
N SER A 264 13.95 -22.06 -10.95
CA SER A 264 13.27 -21.14 -11.87
C SER A 264 13.96 -21.13 -13.24
N GLY A 265 15.30 -21.08 -13.27
CA GLY A 265 16.06 -21.17 -14.52
C GLY A 265 15.75 -22.45 -15.31
N LEU A 266 15.70 -23.61 -14.64
CA LEU A 266 15.37 -24.89 -15.27
C LEU A 266 13.95 -24.93 -15.84
N GLN A 267 12.97 -24.39 -15.10
CA GLN A 267 11.58 -24.32 -15.54
C GLN A 267 11.42 -23.40 -16.76
N ARG A 268 12.12 -22.24 -16.75
CA ARG A 268 12.12 -21.28 -17.86
C ARG A 268 12.74 -21.87 -19.11
N VAL A 269 13.97 -22.39 -19.03
CA VAL A 269 14.67 -22.95 -20.19
C VAL A 269 14.04 -24.25 -20.68
N GLY A 270 13.40 -25.02 -19.79
CA GLY A 270 12.62 -26.21 -20.15
C GLY A 270 11.43 -25.94 -21.08
N ARG A 271 11.09 -24.67 -21.34
CA ARG A 271 10.09 -24.27 -22.35
C ARG A 271 10.61 -24.35 -23.79
N ALA A 272 11.93 -24.33 -24.01
CA ALA A 272 12.53 -24.58 -25.31
C ALA A 272 12.75 -26.08 -25.55
N GLY A 273 12.50 -26.55 -26.76
CA GLY A 273 12.71 -27.97 -27.12
C GLY A 273 11.88 -28.90 -26.22
N HIS A 274 10.58 -28.60 -26.11
CA HIS A 274 9.64 -29.25 -25.20
C HIS A 274 9.11 -30.60 -25.73
N SER A 275 9.97 -31.38 -26.41
CA SER A 275 9.69 -32.75 -26.83
C SER A 275 10.60 -33.75 -26.11
N VAL A 276 10.15 -35.01 -26.00
CA VAL A 276 10.95 -36.09 -25.39
C VAL A 276 12.23 -36.30 -26.21
N GLY A 277 13.39 -36.17 -25.57
CA GLY A 277 14.70 -36.36 -26.18
C GLY A 277 15.29 -35.13 -26.87
N GLU A 278 14.56 -34.02 -26.98
CA GLU A 278 15.08 -32.77 -27.52
C GLU A 278 15.96 -32.02 -26.51
N THR A 279 16.97 -31.32 -27.04
CA THR A 279 17.84 -30.44 -26.26
C THR A 279 17.12 -29.12 -25.99
N SER A 280 17.09 -28.69 -24.73
CA SER A 280 16.59 -27.36 -24.38
C SER A 280 17.72 -26.33 -24.47
N ALA A 281 17.54 -25.33 -25.35
CA ALA A 281 18.52 -24.26 -25.58
C ALA A 281 18.17 -23.00 -24.77
N GLY A 282 19.15 -22.48 -24.03
CA GLY A 282 19.03 -21.31 -23.17
C GLY A 282 20.21 -20.34 -23.34
N ALA A 283 19.93 -19.06 -23.56
CA ALA A 283 20.94 -18.00 -23.63
C ALA A 283 20.73 -16.98 -22.51
N PHE A 284 21.77 -16.69 -21.74
CA PHE A 284 21.72 -15.80 -20.57
C PHE A 284 22.47 -14.50 -20.83
N TYR A 285 21.84 -13.37 -20.48
CA TYR A 285 22.40 -12.02 -20.66
C TYR A 285 22.44 -11.28 -19.32
N PRO A 286 23.61 -11.26 -18.64
CA PRO A 286 23.78 -10.51 -17.42
C PRO A 286 23.69 -9.00 -17.64
N LYS A 287 23.09 -8.28 -16.68
CA LYS A 287 22.92 -6.81 -16.76
C LYS A 287 24.10 -6.02 -16.21
N HIS A 288 24.89 -6.60 -15.32
CA HIS A 288 26.04 -5.97 -14.68
C HIS A 288 27.01 -7.02 -14.17
N ARG A 289 28.21 -6.60 -13.75
CA ARG A 289 29.31 -7.50 -13.37
C ARG A 289 28.98 -8.44 -12.19
N SER A 290 28.27 -7.96 -11.17
CA SER A 290 27.79 -8.84 -10.08
C SER A 290 26.77 -9.90 -10.56
N ASP A 291 25.86 -9.53 -11.46
CA ASP A 291 24.87 -10.45 -12.05
C ASP A 291 25.53 -11.50 -12.96
N LEU A 292 26.65 -11.14 -13.61
CA LEU A 292 27.48 -12.08 -14.38
C LEU A 292 28.06 -13.16 -13.46
N VAL A 293 28.56 -12.81 -12.27
CA VAL A 293 29.04 -13.79 -11.28
C VAL A 293 27.92 -14.74 -10.87
N GLN A 294 26.72 -14.21 -10.58
CA GLN A 294 25.56 -15.04 -10.22
C GLN A 294 25.14 -15.97 -11.36
N THR A 295 25.12 -15.47 -12.60
CA THR A 295 24.78 -16.26 -13.79
C THR A 295 25.81 -17.37 -14.05
N ALA A 296 27.10 -17.08 -13.87
CA ALA A 296 28.19 -18.04 -14.03
C ALA A 296 28.11 -19.22 -13.05
N VAL A 297 27.47 -19.05 -11.89
CA VAL A 297 27.21 -20.11 -10.92
C VAL A 297 25.89 -20.83 -11.22
N THR A 298 24.87 -20.08 -11.59
CA THR A 298 23.52 -20.60 -11.81
C THR A 298 23.46 -21.57 -12.98
N VAL A 299 24.11 -21.25 -14.11
CA VAL A 299 24.05 -22.05 -15.34
C VAL A 299 24.66 -23.46 -15.17
N PRO A 300 25.88 -23.63 -14.61
CA PRO A 300 26.42 -24.97 -14.34
C PRO A 300 25.57 -25.77 -13.37
N ARG A 301 25.01 -25.14 -12.33
CA ARG A 301 24.11 -25.81 -11.37
C ARG A 301 22.81 -26.27 -12.02
N MET A 302 22.25 -25.48 -12.94
CA MET A 302 21.11 -25.90 -13.77
C MET A 302 21.47 -27.16 -14.56
N ARG A 303 22.60 -27.14 -15.28
CA ARG A 303 23.06 -28.31 -16.06
C ARG A 303 23.22 -29.57 -15.19
N ALA A 304 23.67 -29.40 -13.94
CA ALA A 304 23.84 -30.47 -12.96
C ALA A 304 22.56 -30.83 -12.17
N GLY A 305 21.44 -30.13 -12.37
CA GLY A 305 20.19 -30.36 -11.63
C GLY A 305 20.27 -29.99 -10.14
N GLN A 306 21.22 -29.15 -9.73
CA GLN A 306 21.48 -28.79 -8.33
C GLN A 306 20.58 -27.64 -7.86
N ILE A 307 19.27 -27.92 -7.78
CA ILE A 307 18.24 -26.98 -7.30
C ILE A 307 18.25 -26.83 -5.77
N GLU A 308 17.66 -25.74 -5.30
CA GLU A 308 17.50 -25.40 -3.89
C GLU A 308 16.42 -26.25 -3.19
N GLU A 309 16.52 -26.39 -1.87
CA GLU A 309 15.52 -27.07 -1.06
C GLU A 309 14.25 -26.25 -0.86
N LEU A 310 13.09 -26.89 -1.05
CA LEU A 310 11.78 -26.34 -0.76
C LEU A 310 11.40 -26.65 0.69
N ARG A 311 10.92 -25.63 1.40
CA ARG A 311 10.36 -25.76 2.75
C ARG A 311 8.89 -25.38 2.74
N THR A 312 8.03 -26.28 3.20
CA THR A 312 6.59 -26.00 3.33
C THR A 312 6.33 -25.13 4.56
N PRO A 313 5.62 -23.99 4.43
CA PRO A 313 5.20 -23.20 5.59
C PRO A 313 4.34 -24.04 6.55
N LEU A 314 4.69 -24.05 7.83
CA LEU A 314 4.01 -24.85 8.85
C LEU A 314 3.00 -24.01 9.62
N SER A 315 1.80 -24.56 9.79
CA SER A 315 0.68 -23.96 10.53
C SER A 315 0.34 -22.48 10.22
N PRO A 316 0.25 -22.00 8.96
CA PRO A 316 -0.17 -20.62 8.69
C PRO A 316 -1.58 -20.31 9.24
N LEU A 317 -1.69 -19.47 10.28
CA LEU A 317 -2.95 -19.28 11.02
C LEU A 317 -3.95 -18.41 10.27
N ASP A 318 -3.47 -17.50 9.43
CA ASP A 318 -4.28 -16.66 8.56
C ASP A 318 -5.04 -17.48 7.49
N VAL A 319 -4.38 -18.46 6.86
CA VAL A 319 -4.97 -19.41 5.92
C VAL A 319 -5.97 -20.33 6.63
N LEU A 320 -5.64 -20.81 7.84
CA LEU A 320 -6.56 -21.61 8.65
C LEU A 320 -7.82 -20.83 9.00
N THR A 321 -7.68 -19.55 9.38
CA THR A 321 -8.80 -18.66 9.68
C THR A 321 -9.70 -18.51 8.45
N GLN A 322 -9.12 -18.22 7.28
CA GLN A 322 -9.84 -18.10 6.01
C GLN A 322 -10.62 -19.38 5.65
N GLN A 323 -9.95 -20.54 5.75
CA GLN A 323 -10.55 -21.84 5.42
C GLN A 323 -11.64 -22.26 6.42
N THR A 324 -11.47 -21.94 7.70
CA THR A 324 -12.48 -22.19 8.74
C THR A 324 -13.75 -21.38 8.46
N ILE A 325 -13.61 -20.09 8.16
CA ILE A 325 -14.75 -19.21 7.80
C ILE A 325 -15.45 -19.71 6.53
N ALA A 326 -14.69 -20.21 5.55
CA ALA A 326 -15.24 -20.77 4.33
C ALA A 326 -16.01 -22.07 4.58
N ALA A 327 -15.44 -23.00 5.35
CA ALA A 327 -16.04 -24.29 5.65
C ALA A 327 -17.34 -24.13 6.45
N VAL A 328 -17.33 -23.35 7.52
CA VAL A 328 -18.52 -23.11 8.37
C VAL A 328 -19.64 -22.39 7.62
N SER A 329 -19.31 -21.68 6.54
CA SER A 329 -20.30 -20.96 5.72
C SER A 329 -21.14 -21.86 4.81
N VAL A 330 -20.76 -23.13 4.67
CA VAL A 330 -21.46 -24.12 3.83
C VAL A 330 -22.18 -25.16 4.67
N GLU A 331 -21.60 -25.55 5.81
CA GLU A 331 -22.17 -26.50 6.75
C GLU A 331 -21.78 -26.14 8.19
N ASP A 332 -22.60 -26.55 9.16
CA ASP A 332 -22.26 -26.46 10.57
C ASP A 332 -21.10 -27.43 10.86
N LEU A 333 -20.12 -27.01 11.66
CA LEU A 333 -18.91 -27.79 11.94
C LEU A 333 -18.83 -28.14 13.41
N ASP A 334 -18.67 -29.42 13.75
CA ASP A 334 -18.13 -29.78 15.05
C ASP A 334 -16.66 -29.36 15.13
N VAL A 335 -16.27 -28.71 16.24
CA VAL A 335 -14.93 -28.14 16.43
C VAL A 335 -13.85 -29.23 16.46
N ASP A 336 -14.13 -30.37 17.11
CA ASP A 336 -13.17 -31.46 17.25
C ASP A 336 -12.98 -32.19 15.90
N GLU A 337 -14.08 -32.47 15.18
CA GLU A 337 -14.00 -33.05 13.84
C GLU A 337 -13.29 -32.10 12.84
N TRP A 338 -13.49 -30.79 12.98
CA TRP A 338 -12.78 -29.81 12.16
C TRP A 338 -11.28 -29.78 12.48
N PHE A 339 -10.90 -29.88 13.75
CA PHE A 339 -9.48 -29.99 14.15
C PHE A 339 -8.81 -31.22 13.53
N ASP A 340 -9.47 -32.38 13.58
CA ASP A 340 -8.96 -33.61 12.96
C ASP A 340 -8.85 -33.48 11.43
N THR A 341 -9.82 -32.83 10.79
CA THR A 341 -9.77 -32.52 9.35
C THR A 341 -8.55 -31.65 9.02
N VAL A 342 -8.32 -30.58 9.78
CA VAL A 342 -7.20 -29.66 9.60
C VAL A 342 -5.87 -30.38 9.77
N ARG A 343 -5.72 -31.23 10.79
CA ARG A 343 -4.52 -32.04 11.01
C ARG A 343 -4.27 -33.11 9.95
N GLY A 344 -5.28 -33.44 9.14
CA GLY A 344 -5.12 -34.26 7.94
C GLY A 344 -4.22 -33.62 6.88
N ALA A 345 -4.17 -32.28 6.83
CA ALA A 345 -3.29 -31.56 5.93
C ALA A 345 -1.86 -31.50 6.48
N TRP A 346 -0.87 -31.86 5.65
CA TRP A 346 0.54 -31.91 6.05
C TRP A 346 1.02 -30.64 6.78
N PRO A 347 0.74 -29.40 6.32
CA PRO A 347 1.19 -28.18 7.01
C PRO A 347 0.70 -28.03 8.46
N TYR A 348 -0.41 -28.68 8.84
CA TYR A 348 -1.05 -28.55 10.15
C TYR A 348 -1.00 -29.84 10.98
N ARG A 349 -0.30 -30.88 10.54
CA ARG A 349 -0.24 -32.19 11.22
C ARG A 349 0.20 -32.11 12.70
N ASN A 350 1.03 -31.12 13.03
CA ASN A 350 1.56 -30.84 14.37
C ASN A 350 0.93 -29.59 15.00
N LEU A 351 -0.17 -29.07 14.47
CA LEU A 351 -0.89 -27.92 15.05
C LEU A 351 -1.34 -28.28 16.48
N SER A 352 -0.96 -27.45 17.46
CA SER A 352 -1.42 -27.61 18.83
C SER A 352 -2.90 -27.25 18.95
N ARG A 353 -3.58 -27.91 19.88
CA ARG A 353 -5.00 -27.66 20.13
C ARG A 353 -5.24 -26.22 20.59
N ASP A 354 -4.40 -25.71 21.51
CA ASP A 354 -4.53 -24.36 22.03
C ASP A 354 -4.43 -23.27 20.94
N VAL A 355 -3.53 -23.45 19.96
CA VAL A 355 -3.38 -22.49 18.85
C VAL A 355 -4.56 -22.59 17.89
N PHE A 356 -5.08 -23.80 17.65
CA PHE A 356 -6.32 -23.98 16.88
C PHE A 356 -7.50 -23.31 17.56
N ASP A 357 -7.68 -23.53 18.87
CA ASP A 357 -8.76 -22.93 19.64
C ASP A 357 -8.65 -21.40 19.67
N ALA A 358 -7.45 -20.84 19.73
CA ALA A 358 -7.24 -19.40 19.58
C ALA A 358 -7.69 -18.85 18.20
N VAL A 359 -7.55 -19.65 17.13
CA VAL A 359 -8.12 -19.30 15.81
C VAL A 359 -9.64 -19.41 15.82
N ILE A 360 -10.21 -20.40 16.50
CA ILE A 360 -11.66 -20.51 16.68
C ILE A 360 -12.19 -19.28 17.44
N ASP A 361 -11.57 -18.90 18.54
CA ASP A 361 -11.86 -17.69 19.33
C ASP A 361 -11.86 -16.44 18.46
N LEU A 362 -10.84 -16.27 17.61
CA LEU A 362 -10.77 -15.18 16.65
C LEU A 362 -11.96 -15.16 15.68
N VAL A 363 -12.37 -16.34 15.17
CA VAL A 363 -13.48 -16.51 14.22
C VAL A 363 -14.84 -16.23 14.87
N VAL A 364 -15.03 -16.61 16.14
CA VAL A 364 -16.30 -16.43 16.88
C VAL A 364 -16.39 -15.09 17.62
N GLY A 365 -15.27 -14.36 17.73
CA GLY A 365 -15.22 -13.00 18.27
C GLY A 365 -14.89 -12.91 19.76
N VAL A 366 -14.24 -13.93 20.30
CA VAL A 366 -13.62 -13.90 21.63
C VAL A 366 -12.28 -13.18 21.47
N TYR A 367 -12.27 -11.89 21.79
CA TYR A 367 -11.09 -11.03 21.67
C TYR A 367 -10.53 -10.69 23.05
N PRO A 368 -9.22 -10.47 23.19
CA PRO A 368 -8.60 -10.19 24.48
C PRO A 368 -8.89 -8.77 25.00
N SER A 369 -9.52 -7.92 24.19
CA SER A 369 -9.84 -6.54 24.53
C SER A 369 -11.12 -6.04 23.87
N THR A 370 -11.80 -5.11 24.56
CA THR A 370 -12.92 -4.34 23.99
C THR A 370 -12.48 -3.41 22.85
N ASP A 371 -11.19 -3.15 22.69
CA ASP A 371 -10.62 -2.37 21.58
C ASP A 371 -10.79 -3.08 20.22
N PHE A 372 -11.01 -4.40 20.22
CA PHE A 372 -11.36 -5.18 19.03
C PHE A 372 -12.86 -5.15 18.68
N ALA A 373 -13.67 -4.34 19.36
CA ALA A 373 -15.11 -4.25 19.13
C ALA A 373 -15.50 -3.87 17.68
N GLU A 374 -14.59 -3.38 16.85
CA GLU A 374 -14.87 -3.15 15.43
C GLU A 374 -14.80 -4.42 14.56
N LEU A 375 -14.02 -5.42 14.98
CA LEU A 375 -13.89 -6.69 14.26
C LEU A 375 -15.20 -7.46 14.32
N ARG A 376 -15.69 -7.90 13.17
CA ARG A 376 -16.94 -8.68 13.12
C ARG A 376 -16.64 -10.16 13.18
N PRO A 377 -17.19 -10.90 14.16
CA PRO A 377 -17.08 -12.35 14.14
C PRO A 377 -17.79 -12.91 12.91
N ARG A 378 -17.31 -14.06 12.45
CA ARG A 378 -17.77 -14.72 11.22
C ARG A 378 -18.55 -15.99 11.49
N ALA A 379 -18.37 -16.58 12.67
CA ALA A 379 -19.16 -17.69 13.15
C ALA A 379 -19.70 -17.41 14.56
N ILE A 380 -20.57 -18.29 15.03
CA ILE A 380 -21.00 -18.41 16.42
C ILE A 380 -20.72 -19.84 16.87
N LEU A 381 -20.43 -20.02 18.15
CA LEU A 381 -20.26 -21.33 18.76
C LEU A 381 -21.51 -21.68 19.57
N ASP A 382 -22.10 -22.83 19.29
CA ASP A 382 -23.28 -23.39 19.97
C ASP A 382 -22.93 -24.79 20.49
N GLY A 383 -22.57 -24.88 21.78
CA GLY A 383 -21.91 -26.07 22.34
C GLY A 383 -20.54 -26.28 21.69
N ALA A 384 -20.35 -27.42 21.02
CA ALA A 384 -19.15 -27.72 20.24
C ALA A 384 -19.31 -27.43 18.73
N VAL A 385 -20.45 -26.88 18.31
CA VAL A 385 -20.77 -26.70 16.89
C VAL A 385 -20.61 -25.23 16.47
N LEU A 386 -19.73 -25.00 15.49
CA LEU A 386 -19.58 -23.73 14.80
C LEU A 386 -20.67 -23.56 13.74
N LYS A 387 -21.32 -22.40 13.75
CA LYS A 387 -22.35 -22.01 12.77
C LYS A 387 -21.99 -20.67 12.14
N ALA A 388 -22.18 -20.53 10.83
CA ALA A 388 -21.84 -19.28 10.15
C ALA A 388 -22.78 -18.13 10.49
N ARG A 389 -22.22 -16.92 10.62
CA ARG A 389 -23.01 -15.69 10.66
C ARG A 389 -23.44 -15.25 9.25
N PRO A 390 -24.56 -14.52 9.11
CA PRO A 390 -24.97 -13.95 7.84
C PRO A 390 -23.85 -13.16 7.15
N GLY A 391 -23.57 -13.50 5.89
CA GLY A 391 -22.55 -12.85 5.08
C GLY A 391 -21.13 -13.45 5.19
N ALA A 392 -20.89 -14.45 6.04
CA ALA A 392 -19.61 -15.15 6.13
C ALA A 392 -19.17 -15.73 4.78
N GLN A 393 -20.08 -16.43 4.08
CA GLN A 393 -19.83 -16.99 2.76
C GLN A 393 -19.42 -15.90 1.76
N ARG A 394 -20.15 -14.77 1.73
CA ARG A 394 -19.86 -13.64 0.83
C ARG A 394 -18.44 -13.13 1.07
N VAL A 395 -18.03 -12.95 2.33
CA VAL A 395 -16.68 -12.49 2.67
C VAL A 395 -15.62 -13.50 2.23
N ALA A 396 -15.84 -14.80 2.48
CA ALA A 396 -14.93 -15.87 2.09
C ALA A 396 -14.72 -15.94 0.57
N VAL A 397 -15.78 -15.81 -0.23
CA VAL A 397 -15.68 -15.91 -1.70
C VAL A 397 -15.11 -14.66 -2.36
N THR A 398 -15.37 -13.46 -1.80
CA THR A 398 -14.85 -12.20 -2.37
C THR A 398 -13.36 -11.97 -2.11
N ASN A 399 -12.78 -12.72 -1.17
CA ASN A 399 -11.39 -12.60 -0.73
C ASN A 399 -10.68 -13.96 -0.86
N ALA A 400 -11.01 -14.74 -1.89
CA ALA A 400 -10.47 -16.08 -2.08
C ALA A 400 -8.96 -16.05 -2.41
N GLY A 401 -8.22 -17.02 -1.86
CA GLY A 401 -6.81 -17.22 -2.13
C GLY A 401 -5.89 -16.46 -1.19
N THR A 402 -4.59 -16.50 -1.50
CA THR A 402 -3.52 -16.02 -0.61
C THR A 402 -2.69 -14.89 -1.21
N ILE A 403 -2.96 -14.51 -2.46
CA ILE A 403 -2.24 -13.46 -3.18
C ILE A 403 -2.62 -12.08 -2.59
N PRO A 404 -1.67 -11.31 -2.06
CA PRO A 404 -1.97 -10.03 -1.43
C PRO A 404 -2.38 -8.95 -2.45
N ASP A 405 -3.22 -8.00 -2.02
CA ASP A 405 -3.43 -6.76 -2.76
C ASP A 405 -2.24 -5.83 -2.52
N ARG A 406 -1.44 -5.63 -3.57
CA ARG A 406 -0.38 -4.60 -3.63
C ARG A 406 -0.77 -3.54 -4.66
N GLY A 407 -0.34 -2.31 -4.47
CA GLY A 407 -0.56 -1.28 -5.47
C GLY A 407 0.42 -0.13 -5.43
N MET A 408 0.44 0.55 -6.57
CA MET A 408 1.36 1.61 -6.92
C MET A 408 0.67 2.95 -6.66
N PHE A 409 1.41 3.95 -6.21
CA PHE A 409 0.92 5.32 -6.08
C PHE A 409 1.23 6.09 -7.37
N GLY A 410 0.25 6.78 -7.95
CA GLY A 410 0.52 7.69 -9.06
C GLY A 410 1.21 8.96 -8.56
N VAL A 411 2.23 9.43 -9.24
CA VAL A 411 2.91 10.71 -8.93
C VAL A 411 2.39 11.81 -9.84
N PHE A 412 2.01 12.96 -9.28
CA PHE A 412 1.38 14.07 -10.03
C PHE A 412 1.94 15.43 -9.65
N LEU A 413 2.08 16.32 -10.62
CA LEU A 413 2.62 17.67 -10.43
C LEU A 413 1.59 18.60 -9.76
N VAL A 414 2.01 19.36 -8.75
CA VAL A 414 1.19 20.35 -8.02
C VAL A 414 1.17 21.64 -8.84
N GLY A 415 0.02 21.93 -9.45
CA GLY A 415 -0.25 23.23 -10.09
C GLY A 415 0.18 23.36 -11.55
N GLY A 416 -0.81 23.42 -12.44
CA GLY A 416 -1.03 24.64 -13.21
C GLY A 416 -2.29 25.30 -12.65
N GLY A 417 -2.40 26.64 -12.68
CA GLY A 417 -3.43 27.43 -12.01
C GLY A 417 -4.90 26.98 -12.19
N GLU A 418 -5.81 27.61 -11.44
CA GLU A 418 -7.25 27.29 -11.38
C GLU A 418 -7.82 26.80 -12.72
N GLY A 419 -8.06 25.48 -12.81
CA GLY A 419 -8.67 24.83 -13.98
C GLY A 419 -7.81 23.80 -14.72
N SER A 420 -6.52 23.63 -14.43
CA SER A 420 -5.70 22.59 -15.09
C SER A 420 -5.65 21.26 -14.31
N ALA A 421 -5.83 20.13 -15.00
CA ALA A 421 -5.76 18.81 -14.40
C ALA A 421 -4.32 18.47 -13.97
N PRO A 422 -4.10 17.83 -12.80
CA PRO A 422 -2.76 17.49 -12.33
C PRO A 422 -2.05 16.56 -13.31
N ARG A 423 -0.86 16.97 -13.76
CA ARG A 423 -0.07 16.24 -14.76
C ARG A 423 0.65 15.07 -14.10
N ARG A 424 0.35 13.84 -14.52
CA ARG A 424 1.04 12.64 -14.03
C ARG A 424 2.50 12.64 -14.50
N VAL A 425 3.42 12.40 -13.58
CA VAL A 425 4.87 12.34 -13.86
C VAL A 425 5.42 10.93 -13.66
N GLY A 426 4.78 10.06 -12.88
CA GLY A 426 5.24 8.68 -12.68
C GLY A 426 4.37 7.82 -11.77
N GLU A 427 4.97 6.75 -11.26
CA GLU A 427 4.41 5.83 -10.25
C GLU A 427 5.49 5.48 -9.21
N LEU A 428 5.08 5.19 -7.96
CA LEU A 428 5.92 4.70 -6.86
C LEU A 428 5.36 3.42 -6.24
N ASP A 429 6.24 2.58 -5.70
CA ASP A 429 5.87 1.37 -4.96
C ASP A 429 5.23 1.70 -3.60
N GLU A 430 4.45 0.76 -3.07
CA GLU A 430 3.74 0.89 -1.80
C GLU A 430 4.70 1.04 -0.61
N GLU A 431 5.80 0.28 -0.58
CA GLU A 431 6.78 0.30 0.51
C GLU A 431 7.59 1.60 0.47
N MET A 432 7.98 2.04 -0.73
CA MET A 432 8.65 3.32 -0.95
C MET A 432 7.81 4.49 -0.44
N VAL A 433 6.51 4.55 -0.77
CA VAL A 433 5.64 5.64 -0.29
C VAL A 433 5.43 5.60 1.22
N TYR A 434 5.42 4.42 1.85
CA TYR A 434 5.31 4.29 3.30
C TYR A 434 6.55 4.83 4.02
N GLU A 435 7.73 4.57 3.46
CA GLU A 435 8.98 5.10 3.98
C GLU A 435 9.21 6.57 3.59
N SER A 436 8.33 7.18 2.79
CA SER A 436 8.44 8.57 2.34
C SER A 436 7.58 9.51 3.18
N ARG A 437 8.07 10.71 3.43
CA ARG A 437 7.41 11.79 4.17
C ARG A 437 7.15 13.00 3.26
N VAL A 438 6.21 13.87 3.66
CA VAL A 438 5.99 15.15 2.97
C VAL A 438 7.22 16.02 3.14
N GLY A 439 7.72 16.59 2.05
CA GLY A 439 9.00 17.30 1.97
C GLY A 439 10.12 16.49 1.31
N ASP A 440 10.01 15.16 1.28
CA ASP A 440 11.03 14.30 0.67
C ASP A 440 11.16 14.59 -0.82
N VAL A 441 12.39 14.69 -1.31
CA VAL A 441 12.67 14.79 -2.74
C VAL A 441 13.00 13.40 -3.25
N PHE A 442 12.38 12.97 -4.34
CA PHE A 442 12.68 11.69 -5.00
C PHE A 442 12.91 11.88 -6.49
N THR A 443 13.69 10.99 -7.09
CA THR A 443 14.09 11.11 -8.48
C THR A 443 13.30 10.15 -9.35
N LEU A 444 12.57 10.66 -10.34
CA LEU A 444 11.76 9.82 -11.24
C LEU A 444 12.13 10.16 -12.69
N GLY A 445 12.87 9.24 -13.32
CA GLY A 445 13.57 9.50 -14.57
C GLY A 445 14.86 10.30 -14.34
N ALA A 446 15.10 11.33 -15.15
CA ALA A 446 16.23 12.26 -15.03
C ALA A 446 15.87 13.56 -14.28
N SER A 447 14.76 13.58 -13.55
CA SER A 447 14.23 14.78 -12.90
C SER A 447 13.89 14.49 -11.43
N SER A 448 14.27 15.42 -10.55
CA SER A 448 13.99 15.39 -9.12
C SER A 448 12.64 16.06 -8.83
N TRP A 449 11.87 15.43 -7.94
CA TRP A 449 10.51 15.81 -7.59
C TRP A 449 10.37 15.88 -6.07
N ARG A 450 9.93 17.02 -5.51
CA ARG A 450 9.67 17.18 -4.08
C ARG A 450 8.23 16.79 -3.77
N ILE A 451 8.00 15.94 -2.78
CA ILE A 451 6.68 15.59 -2.26
C ILE A 451 6.08 16.79 -1.54
N GLU A 452 5.06 17.41 -2.12
CA GLU A 452 4.26 18.44 -1.46
C GLU A 452 3.15 17.83 -0.60
N ASN A 453 2.62 16.69 -1.04
CA ASN A 453 1.52 16.03 -0.35
C ASN A 453 1.43 14.56 -0.73
N ILE A 454 1.35 13.67 0.27
CA ILE A 454 1.02 12.26 0.05
C ILE A 454 -0.46 12.12 0.35
N THR A 455 -1.25 11.88 -0.68
CA THR A 455 -2.68 11.64 -0.54
C THR A 455 -2.98 10.13 -0.57
N ARG A 456 -4.26 9.80 -0.65
CA ARG A 456 -4.81 8.46 -0.52
C ARG A 456 -4.37 7.45 -1.60
N ASP A 457 -4.08 7.93 -2.80
CA ASP A 457 -3.76 7.12 -3.98
C ASP A 457 -2.73 7.78 -4.91
N GLN A 458 -2.26 8.97 -4.53
CA GLN A 458 -1.30 9.73 -5.31
C GLN A 458 -0.33 10.52 -4.44
N VAL A 459 0.90 10.65 -4.94
CA VAL A 459 1.94 11.52 -4.40
C VAL A 459 1.96 12.79 -5.25
N GLN A 460 1.66 13.93 -4.65
CA GLN A 460 1.68 15.23 -5.31
C GLN A 460 3.04 15.87 -5.15
N VAL A 461 3.63 16.36 -6.24
CA VAL A 461 5.02 16.80 -6.30
C VAL A 461 5.22 18.13 -7.02
N THR A 462 6.29 18.84 -6.69
CA THR A 462 6.82 19.97 -7.48
C THR A 462 8.19 19.63 -8.05
N PRO A 463 8.62 20.23 -9.18
CA PRO A 463 9.99 20.08 -9.66
C PRO A 463 11.00 20.60 -8.62
N ALA A 464 12.05 19.82 -8.33
CA ALA A 464 13.13 20.20 -7.41
C ALA A 464 14.52 20.10 -8.07
N PRO A 465 14.78 20.84 -9.17
CA PRO A 465 16.04 20.77 -9.89
C PRO A 465 17.23 21.19 -9.01
N GLY A 466 18.34 20.44 -9.07
CA GLY A 466 19.54 20.68 -8.26
C GLY A 466 19.57 20.00 -6.88
N HIS A 467 18.45 19.40 -6.43
CA HIS A 467 18.41 18.54 -5.26
C HIS A 467 18.50 17.07 -5.66
N THR A 468 19.34 16.31 -4.98
CA THR A 468 19.48 14.87 -5.15
C THR A 468 18.39 14.15 -4.35
N GLY A 469 17.39 13.61 -5.04
CA GLY A 469 16.25 12.94 -4.41
C GLY A 469 16.43 11.42 -4.29
N ARG A 470 15.76 10.82 -3.31
CA ARG A 470 15.63 9.37 -3.09
C ARG A 470 15.19 8.66 -4.38
N LEU A 471 15.87 7.61 -4.78
CA LEU A 471 15.40 6.81 -5.93
C LEU A 471 14.23 5.92 -5.47
N PRO A 472 13.16 5.80 -6.27
CA PRO A 472 12.10 4.85 -6.00
C PRO A 472 12.67 3.43 -5.97
N PHE A 473 12.77 2.83 -4.79
CA PHE A 473 13.04 1.41 -4.70
C PHE A 473 11.76 0.65 -5.00
N TRP A 474 11.89 -0.34 -5.87
CA TRP A 474 10.84 -1.30 -6.15
C TRP A 474 11.24 -2.53 -5.36
N THR A 475 10.63 -2.76 -4.21
CA THR A 475 10.60 -4.13 -3.65
C THR A 475 9.64 -4.94 -4.52
N GLY A 476 10.00 -5.11 -5.80
CA GLY A 476 9.53 -6.27 -6.55
C GLY A 476 9.84 -7.47 -5.67
N ASP A 477 8.86 -8.35 -5.52
CA ASP A 477 8.90 -9.62 -4.80
C ASP A 477 9.95 -10.56 -5.44
N SER A 478 11.18 -10.09 -5.53
CA SER A 478 12.35 -10.85 -5.91
C SER A 478 12.65 -11.62 -4.65
N LEU A 479 12.26 -12.89 -4.63
CA LEU A 479 12.77 -13.84 -3.67
C LEU A 479 14.29 -13.62 -3.61
N GLY A 480 14.79 -13.23 -2.45
CA GLY A 480 16.23 -13.05 -2.27
C GLY A 480 16.95 -14.35 -2.59
N ARG A 481 18.24 -14.25 -2.92
CA ARG A 481 19.06 -15.42 -3.18
C ARG A 481 19.00 -16.38 -1.97
N PRO A 482 18.65 -17.66 -2.16
CA PRO A 482 18.65 -18.64 -1.08
C PRO A 482 20.07 -18.89 -0.53
N TYR A 483 20.16 -19.27 0.75
CA TYR A 483 21.44 -19.50 1.42
C TYR A 483 22.34 -20.51 0.70
N GLU A 484 21.78 -21.62 0.20
CA GLU A 484 22.54 -22.65 -0.55
C GLU A 484 23.18 -22.09 -1.82
N LEU A 485 22.45 -21.27 -2.57
CA LEU A 485 22.97 -20.64 -3.79
C LEU A 485 24.01 -19.57 -3.43
N GLY A 486 23.80 -18.85 -2.33
CA GLY A 486 24.79 -17.91 -1.77
C GLY A 486 26.11 -18.60 -1.39
N LYS A 487 26.05 -19.75 -0.72
CA LYS A 487 27.23 -20.54 -0.37
C LYS A 487 27.99 -21.03 -1.62
N ALA A 488 27.25 -21.53 -2.62
CA ALA A 488 27.83 -21.94 -3.90
C ALA A 488 28.49 -20.76 -4.64
N LEU A 489 27.91 -19.56 -4.52
CA LEU A 489 28.46 -18.35 -5.10
C LEU A 489 29.77 -17.92 -4.42
N GLY A 490 29.83 -17.99 -3.08
CA GLY A 490 31.08 -17.80 -2.34
C GLY A 490 32.15 -18.81 -2.75
N GLU A 491 31.79 -20.10 -2.81
CA GLU A 491 32.71 -21.15 -3.23
C GLU A 491 33.25 -20.93 -4.65
N PHE A 492 32.38 -20.50 -5.57
CA PHE A 492 32.77 -20.15 -6.93
C PHE A 492 33.77 -18.98 -6.96
N ARG A 493 33.53 -17.91 -6.20
CA ARG A 493 34.46 -16.76 -6.11
C ARG A 493 35.87 -17.21 -5.69
N ARG A 494 35.95 -18.15 -4.74
CA ARG A 494 37.23 -18.75 -4.28
C ARG A 494 37.93 -19.58 -5.36
N GLN A 495 37.17 -20.28 -6.21
CA GLN A 495 37.71 -21.20 -7.23
C GLN A 495 38.01 -20.52 -8.59
N ALA A 496 37.22 -19.51 -8.97
CA ALA A 496 37.18 -18.92 -10.31
C ALA A 496 38.54 -18.40 -10.82
N ARG A 497 39.44 -17.99 -9.91
CA ARG A 497 40.77 -17.46 -10.26
C ARG A 497 41.81 -18.53 -10.59
N SER A 498 41.68 -19.72 -9.98
CA SER A 498 42.70 -20.78 -10.06
C SER A 498 42.25 -22.01 -10.85
N GLY A 499 40.95 -22.16 -11.06
CA GLY A 499 40.34 -23.26 -11.81
C GLY A 499 39.85 -22.85 -13.19
N PRO A 500 39.64 -23.83 -14.10
CA PRO A 500 38.98 -23.57 -15.37
C PRO A 500 37.52 -23.12 -15.14
N LEU A 501 37.11 -21.96 -15.68
CA LEU A 501 35.69 -21.58 -15.69
C LEU A 501 34.90 -22.44 -16.70
N ASP A 502 33.60 -22.62 -16.44
CA ASP A 502 32.69 -23.40 -17.29
C ASP A 502 32.74 -22.94 -18.77
N ALA A 503 32.54 -23.90 -19.67
CA ALA A 503 32.55 -23.65 -21.11
C ALA A 503 31.33 -22.84 -21.59
N SER A 504 30.29 -22.67 -20.77
CA SER A 504 29.13 -21.84 -21.12
C SER A 504 29.44 -20.35 -21.17
N LEU A 505 30.50 -19.88 -20.51
CA LEU A 505 30.91 -18.48 -20.58
C LEU A 505 31.60 -18.22 -21.90
N ASP A 506 31.07 -17.30 -22.70
CA ASP A 506 31.79 -16.80 -23.85
C ASP A 506 33.05 -16.00 -23.45
N GLU A 507 33.87 -15.65 -24.45
CA GLU A 507 35.17 -15.02 -24.22
C GLU A 507 35.04 -13.66 -23.51
N LEU A 508 34.03 -12.86 -23.84
CA LEU A 508 33.80 -11.56 -23.21
C LEU A 508 33.28 -11.71 -21.78
N ALA A 509 32.39 -12.67 -21.55
CA ALA A 509 31.89 -13.03 -20.22
C ALA A 509 33.03 -13.49 -19.31
N ARG A 510 33.93 -14.35 -19.81
CA ARG A 510 35.11 -14.81 -19.07
C ARG A 510 36.03 -13.66 -18.68
N ARG A 511 36.33 -12.77 -19.63
CA ARG A 511 37.21 -11.62 -19.40
C ARG A 511 36.63 -10.64 -18.37
N ASN A 512 35.36 -10.27 -18.53
CA ASN A 512 34.68 -9.35 -17.61
C ASN A 512 34.54 -9.93 -16.20
N LEU A 513 34.30 -11.24 -16.08
CA LEU A 513 34.21 -11.92 -14.79
C LEU A 513 35.55 -11.89 -14.05
N ILE A 514 36.64 -12.27 -14.73
CA ILE A 514 37.98 -12.29 -14.14
C ILE A 514 38.41 -10.86 -13.77
N ALA A 515 38.23 -9.89 -14.68
CA ALA A 515 38.56 -8.49 -14.42
C ALA A 515 37.81 -7.96 -13.18
N TYR A 516 36.51 -8.27 -13.04
CA TYR A 516 35.72 -7.84 -11.88
C TYR A 516 36.23 -8.42 -10.55
N LEU A 517 36.70 -9.68 -10.55
CA LEU A 517 37.26 -10.32 -9.38
C LEU A 517 38.67 -9.78 -9.06
N ASP A 518 39.50 -9.56 -10.07
CA ASP A 518 40.85 -9.00 -9.91
C ASP A 518 40.80 -7.56 -9.38
N GLU A 519 39.91 -6.71 -9.91
CA GLU A 519 39.69 -5.35 -9.39
C GLU A 519 39.21 -5.36 -7.93
N GLN A 520 38.37 -6.33 -7.54
CA GLN A 520 37.91 -6.46 -6.16
C GLN A 520 39.08 -6.81 -5.22
N GLU A 521 39.93 -7.74 -5.64
CA GLU A 521 41.13 -8.12 -4.89
C GLU A 521 42.14 -6.98 -4.82
N GLU A 522 42.33 -6.22 -5.90
CA GLU A 522 43.20 -5.04 -5.89
C GLU A 522 42.70 -3.99 -4.89
N ALA A 523 41.39 -3.76 -4.85
CA ALA A 523 40.78 -2.78 -3.95
C ALA A 523 40.82 -3.19 -2.47
N THR A 524 40.60 -4.48 -2.16
CA THR A 524 40.39 -4.94 -0.77
C THR A 524 41.43 -5.94 -0.25
N GLY A 525 42.36 -6.38 -1.11
CA GLY A 525 43.32 -7.45 -0.87
C GLY A 525 42.71 -8.85 -0.80
N ILE A 526 41.38 -8.98 -0.70
CA ILE A 526 40.67 -10.24 -0.42
C ILE A 526 39.33 -10.24 -1.15
N ILE A 527 39.04 -11.31 -1.90
CA ILE A 527 37.71 -11.52 -2.49
C ILE A 527 36.79 -12.17 -1.43
N PRO A 528 35.62 -11.56 -1.11
CA PRO A 528 34.67 -12.16 -0.17
C PRO A 528 34.08 -13.48 -0.70
N ASP A 529 34.18 -14.55 0.10
CA ASP A 529 33.72 -15.91 -0.23
C ASP A 529 32.87 -16.55 0.89
N ASP A 530 32.59 -17.86 0.80
CA ASP A 530 31.78 -18.62 1.76
C ASP A 530 32.47 -18.84 3.13
N THR A 531 33.77 -18.59 3.22
CA THR A 531 34.62 -18.82 4.40
C THR A 531 35.34 -17.56 4.89
N THR A 532 35.49 -16.54 4.04
CA THR A 532 36.12 -15.26 4.34
C THR A 532 35.18 -14.14 3.93
N LEU A 533 34.50 -13.55 4.91
CA LEU A 533 33.73 -12.32 4.73
C LEU A 533 34.68 -11.13 4.78
N VAL A 534 34.28 -10.00 4.19
CA VAL A 534 35.07 -8.77 4.23
C VAL A 534 34.22 -7.66 4.80
N LEU A 535 34.71 -6.99 5.84
CA LEU A 535 34.20 -5.74 6.35
C LEU A 535 35.04 -4.62 5.76
N GLU A 536 34.47 -3.93 4.79
CA GLU A 536 35.07 -2.78 4.11
C GLU A 536 34.57 -1.49 4.74
N ARG A 537 35.47 -0.53 4.94
CA ARG A 537 35.15 0.79 5.46
C ARG A 537 35.77 1.87 4.61
N PHE A 538 34.99 2.88 4.31
CA PHE A 538 35.46 4.12 3.68
C PHE A 538 34.61 5.27 4.19
N THR A 539 35.12 6.49 4.11
CA THR A 539 34.35 7.69 4.46
C THR A 539 33.66 8.23 3.23
N ASP A 540 32.43 8.73 3.39
CA ASP A 540 31.78 9.49 2.33
C ASP A 540 32.29 10.95 2.28
N GLU A 541 31.78 11.73 1.33
CA GLU A 541 32.18 13.14 1.12
C GLU A 541 31.90 14.04 2.34
N LEU A 542 31.02 13.62 3.25
CA LEU A 542 30.68 14.32 4.48
C LEU A 542 31.54 13.86 5.68
N GLY A 543 32.39 12.85 5.49
CA GLY A 543 33.23 12.26 6.51
C GLY A 543 32.56 11.15 7.32
N ASP A 544 31.31 10.79 7.02
CA ASP A 544 30.61 9.68 7.70
C ASP A 544 31.22 8.34 7.28
N TRP A 545 31.26 7.38 8.20
CA TRP A 545 31.68 6.02 7.91
C TRP A 545 30.59 5.28 7.13
N ARG A 546 31.00 4.69 6.00
CA ARG A 546 30.27 3.62 5.32
C ARG A 546 30.93 2.30 5.68
N VAL A 547 30.18 1.42 6.34
CA VAL A 547 30.64 0.09 6.71
C VAL A 547 29.88 -0.91 5.88
N VAL A 548 30.58 -1.65 5.03
CA VAL A 548 30.00 -2.65 4.14
C VAL A 548 30.51 -4.02 4.57
N LEU A 549 29.60 -4.88 5.06
CA LEU A 549 29.90 -6.28 5.26
C LEU A 549 29.53 -7.06 3.99
N HIS A 550 30.54 -7.50 3.25
CA HIS A 550 30.40 -8.35 2.08
C HIS A 550 30.14 -9.79 2.49
N THR A 551 28.96 -10.30 2.14
CA THR A 551 28.54 -11.67 2.45
C THR A 551 27.80 -12.29 1.26
N PRO A 552 28.09 -13.54 0.87
CA PRO A 552 27.41 -14.13 -0.29
C PRO A 552 26.04 -14.75 0.08
N PHE A 553 25.69 -14.80 1.36
CA PHE A 553 24.63 -15.66 1.93
C PHE A 553 23.18 -15.29 1.60
N GLY A 554 22.95 -14.20 0.87
CA GLY A 554 21.63 -13.84 0.37
C GLY A 554 20.81 -12.98 1.33
N LYS A 555 19.80 -12.30 0.78
CA LYS A 555 19.03 -11.26 1.48
C LYS A 555 18.28 -11.79 2.70
N GLY A 556 17.80 -13.03 2.67
CA GLY A 556 17.07 -13.65 3.79
C GLY A 556 17.92 -13.74 5.07
N VAL A 557 19.21 -14.05 4.93
CA VAL A 557 20.18 -14.08 6.04
C VAL A 557 20.62 -12.66 6.39
N ASN A 558 21.00 -11.87 5.39
CA ASN A 558 21.57 -10.54 5.57
C ASN A 558 20.58 -9.54 6.19
N ALA A 559 19.29 -9.63 5.87
CA ALA A 559 18.28 -8.73 6.43
C ALA A 559 18.02 -8.98 7.91
N ALA A 560 17.97 -10.25 8.34
CA ALA A 560 17.88 -10.60 9.75
C ALA A 560 19.14 -10.18 10.52
N TRP A 561 20.32 -10.38 9.92
CA TRP A 561 21.59 -9.96 10.51
C TRP A 561 21.71 -8.43 10.62
N ALA A 562 21.25 -7.69 9.61
CA ALA A 562 21.21 -6.23 9.61
C ALA A 562 20.30 -5.68 10.71
N LEU A 563 19.16 -6.32 10.97
CA LEU A 563 18.26 -5.96 12.07
C LEU A 563 18.96 -6.11 13.44
N ALA A 564 19.67 -7.22 13.66
CA ALA A 564 20.43 -7.44 14.88
C ALA A 564 21.60 -6.45 15.04
N ALA A 565 22.34 -6.18 13.95
CA ALA A 565 23.41 -5.19 13.92
C ALA A 565 22.89 -3.78 14.24
N GLY A 566 21.77 -3.38 13.64
CA GLY A 566 21.13 -2.09 13.90
C GLY A 566 20.71 -1.94 15.37
N TRP A 567 20.11 -2.98 15.95
CA TRP A 567 19.78 -3.03 17.37
C TRP A 567 21.00 -2.85 18.27
N ARG A 568 22.09 -3.58 18.01
CA ARG A 568 23.32 -3.47 18.80
C ARG A 568 23.88 -2.04 18.75
N ILE A 569 23.94 -1.44 17.56
CA ILE A 569 24.46 -0.08 17.41
C ILE A 569 23.59 0.92 18.17
N ALA A 570 22.26 0.76 18.10
CA ALA A 570 21.35 1.60 18.88
C ALA A 570 21.53 1.43 20.39
N GLN A 571 21.82 0.22 20.88
CA GLN A 571 22.12 -0.02 22.30
C GLN A 571 23.46 0.61 22.72
N ASP A 572 24.51 0.44 21.91
CA ASP A 572 25.86 0.87 22.26
C ASP A 572 26.05 2.39 22.12
N THR A 573 25.37 3.01 21.15
CA THR A 573 25.59 4.42 20.77
C THR A 573 24.38 5.34 20.98
N GLY A 574 23.18 4.78 21.19
CA GLY A 574 21.93 5.54 21.21
C GLY A 574 21.48 6.05 19.83
N MET A 575 22.15 5.65 18.75
CA MET A 575 21.87 6.10 17.39
C MET A 575 21.23 4.98 16.56
N ASP A 576 20.28 5.36 15.70
CA ASP A 576 19.71 4.42 14.74
C ASP A 576 20.69 4.20 13.59
N ALA A 577 21.24 2.98 13.51
CA ALA A 577 22.10 2.61 12.40
C ALA A 577 21.23 2.28 11.19
N GLN A 578 21.32 3.13 10.18
CA GLN A 578 20.64 2.97 8.91
C GLN A 578 21.23 1.78 8.16
N ALA A 579 20.71 0.58 8.48
CA ALA A 579 21.19 -0.69 7.97
C ALA A 579 20.36 -1.14 6.76
N VAL A 580 21.03 -1.48 5.67
CA VAL A 580 20.41 -2.01 4.45
C VAL A 580 21.03 -3.34 4.11
N ALA A 581 20.19 -4.32 3.79
CA ALA A 581 20.63 -5.64 3.36
C ALA A 581 20.27 -5.91 1.90
N GLY A 582 21.25 -6.40 1.15
CA GLY A 582 21.09 -7.01 -0.17
C GLY A 582 21.52 -8.48 -0.15
N ASP A 583 21.53 -9.10 -1.34
CA ASP A 583 21.97 -10.49 -1.46
C ASP A 583 23.48 -10.66 -1.21
N ASP A 584 24.27 -9.65 -1.57
CA ASP A 584 25.74 -9.67 -1.50
C ASP A 584 26.32 -8.99 -0.25
N GLY A 585 25.50 -8.48 0.67
CA GLY A 585 26.01 -7.90 1.91
C GLY A 585 25.06 -6.96 2.65
N ILE A 586 25.62 -6.33 3.67
CA ILE A 586 24.96 -5.37 4.56
C ILE A 586 25.72 -4.05 4.50
N VAL A 587 25.01 -2.94 4.34
CA VAL A 587 25.57 -1.59 4.36
C VAL A 587 25.05 -0.85 5.58
N LEU A 588 25.97 -0.28 6.36
CA LEU A 588 25.68 0.60 7.49
C LEU A 588 26.25 2.00 7.20
N ARG A 589 25.50 3.03 7.59
CA ARG A 589 26.00 4.40 7.71
C ARG A 589 26.14 4.75 9.18
N LEU A 590 27.33 5.18 9.57
CA LEU A 590 27.63 5.60 10.94
C LEU A 590 28.30 6.99 10.88
N PRO A 591 27.98 7.90 11.80
CA PRO A 591 28.70 9.16 11.87
C PRO A 591 30.18 8.92 12.20
N GLN A 592 31.04 9.88 11.88
CA GLN A 592 32.44 9.82 12.26
C GLN A 592 32.59 9.82 13.79
N GLY A 593 33.15 8.74 14.35
CA GLY A 593 33.43 8.58 15.78
C GLY A 593 34.92 8.45 16.09
N GLU A 594 35.29 8.52 17.38
CA GLU A 594 36.69 8.36 17.84
C GLU A 594 37.25 6.94 17.63
N LYS A 595 36.38 5.93 17.57
CA LYS A 595 36.75 4.53 17.31
C LYS A 595 36.29 4.13 15.91
N GLU A 596 37.20 3.54 15.14
CA GLU A 596 36.85 2.93 13.85
C GLU A 596 35.86 1.77 14.06
N PRO A 597 34.77 1.68 13.26
CA PRO A 597 33.87 0.54 13.28
C PRO A 597 34.64 -0.77 12.98
N ASP A 598 34.42 -1.83 13.74
CA ASP A 598 35.10 -3.12 13.55
C ASP A 598 34.10 -4.28 13.36
N SER A 599 34.60 -5.49 13.12
CA SER A 599 33.77 -6.68 12.90
C SER A 599 32.94 -7.10 14.12
N SER A 600 33.16 -6.52 15.30
CA SER A 600 32.34 -6.80 16.48
C SER A 600 30.89 -6.37 16.28
N LEU A 601 30.62 -5.37 15.42
CA LEU A 601 29.26 -4.94 15.06
C LEU A 601 28.38 -6.06 14.52
N PHE A 602 28.98 -7.05 13.88
CA PHE A 602 28.30 -8.17 13.24
C PHE A 602 28.47 -9.51 13.98
N SER A 603 29.23 -9.54 15.08
CA SER A 603 29.54 -10.78 15.80
C SER A 603 28.53 -11.04 16.91
N PHE A 604 27.61 -11.97 16.74
CA PHE A 604 26.59 -12.32 17.74
C PHE A 604 26.75 -13.75 18.23
N ASP A 605 26.26 -14.02 19.43
CA ASP A 605 26.14 -15.40 19.88
C ASP A 605 25.01 -16.11 19.12
N ALA A 606 25.30 -17.33 18.64
CA ALA A 606 24.39 -18.08 17.80
C ALA A 606 23.07 -18.48 18.49
N ASP A 607 23.08 -18.55 19.82
CA ASP A 607 21.89 -18.80 20.62
C ASP A 607 21.12 -17.50 20.92
N GLU A 608 21.78 -16.34 20.93
CA GLU A 608 21.15 -15.04 21.21
C GLU A 608 20.58 -14.36 19.96
N ILE A 609 21.20 -14.54 18.78
CA ILE A 609 20.80 -13.82 17.56
C ILE A 609 19.35 -14.11 17.16
N ALA A 610 18.86 -15.31 17.44
CA ALA A 610 17.49 -15.70 17.15
C ALA A 610 16.49 -14.91 17.99
N ASP A 611 16.80 -14.74 19.28
CA ASP A 611 15.95 -14.01 20.23
C ASP A 611 15.97 -12.51 19.91
N ILE A 612 17.15 -11.94 19.62
CA ILE A 612 17.30 -10.54 19.20
C ILE A 612 16.44 -10.26 17.96
N VAL A 613 16.58 -11.07 16.90
CA VAL A 613 15.79 -10.86 15.67
C VAL A 613 14.29 -11.00 15.95
N THR A 614 13.90 -11.94 16.81
CA THR A 614 12.50 -12.16 17.20
C THR A 614 11.91 -10.98 17.97
N GLU A 615 12.67 -10.36 18.86
CA GLU A 615 12.23 -9.18 19.61
C GLU A 615 12.14 -7.94 18.72
N GLN A 616 13.10 -7.77 17.81
CA GLN A 616 13.19 -6.57 16.97
C GLN A 616 12.23 -6.59 15.77
N VAL A 617 11.83 -7.78 15.29
CA VAL A 617 11.00 -7.88 14.08
C VAL A 617 9.67 -7.14 14.23
N GLY A 618 9.06 -7.11 15.42
CA GLY A 618 7.78 -6.43 15.67
C GLY A 618 7.76 -4.92 15.41
N ASN A 619 8.95 -4.30 15.43
CA ASN A 619 9.13 -2.86 15.18
C ASN A 619 9.53 -2.56 13.73
N SER A 620 9.74 -3.58 12.90
CA SER A 620 10.19 -3.41 11.51
C SER A 620 9.05 -3.05 10.54
N ALA A 621 9.39 -2.36 9.45
CA ALA A 621 8.46 -2.09 8.35
C ALA A 621 7.94 -3.38 7.69
N LEU A 622 8.81 -4.41 7.59
CA LEU A 622 8.45 -5.73 7.10
C LEU A 622 7.29 -6.32 7.89
N PHE A 623 7.34 -6.24 9.23
CA PHE A 623 6.29 -6.77 10.09
C PHE A 623 4.95 -6.07 9.88
N ALA A 624 4.93 -4.74 9.79
CA ALA A 624 3.70 -4.00 9.51
C ALA A 624 3.08 -4.38 8.16
N SER A 625 3.92 -4.57 7.13
CA SER A 625 3.48 -5.03 5.80
C SER A 625 2.88 -6.45 5.86
N ARG A 626 3.59 -7.40 6.49
CA ARG A 626 3.12 -8.78 6.64
C ARG A 626 1.89 -8.90 7.54
N PHE A 627 1.78 -8.08 8.59
CA PHE A 627 0.60 -8.05 9.45
C PHE A 627 -0.65 -7.69 8.67
N ARG A 628 -0.57 -6.67 7.80
CA ARG A 628 -1.68 -6.28 6.93
C ARG A 628 -2.06 -7.42 5.98
N GLU A 629 -1.08 -8.07 5.34
CA GLU A 629 -1.33 -9.21 4.45
C GLU A 629 -2.03 -10.37 5.20
N CYS A 630 -1.54 -10.72 6.39
CA CYS A 630 -2.12 -11.75 7.26
C CYS A 630 -3.54 -11.39 7.71
N ALA A 631 -3.76 -10.16 8.20
CA ALA A 631 -5.08 -9.70 8.67
C ALA A 631 -6.12 -9.66 7.54
N ALA A 632 -5.69 -9.29 6.32
CA ALA A 632 -6.55 -9.33 5.14
C ALA A 632 -6.88 -10.78 4.73
N ARG A 633 -5.88 -11.67 4.70
CA ARG A 633 -6.04 -13.10 4.37
C ARG A 633 -6.94 -13.80 5.38
N ALA A 634 -6.79 -13.49 6.67
CA ALA A 634 -7.63 -13.95 7.78
C ALA A 634 -9.06 -13.35 7.80
N LEU A 635 -9.43 -12.52 6.82
CA LEU A 635 -10.77 -11.93 6.67
C LEU A 635 -11.17 -10.97 7.82
N LEU A 636 -10.19 -10.44 8.55
CA LEU A 636 -10.38 -9.37 9.53
C LEU A 636 -10.57 -8.01 8.82
N LEU A 637 -9.90 -7.84 7.67
CA LEU A 637 -9.96 -6.64 6.82
C LEU A 637 -10.56 -6.96 5.42
N PRO A 638 -11.82 -7.43 5.33
CA PRO A 638 -12.35 -7.93 4.07
C PRO A 638 -12.64 -6.83 3.04
N ARG A 639 -12.49 -7.16 1.76
CA ARG A 639 -12.98 -6.33 0.65
C ARG A 639 -14.50 -6.18 0.71
N ARG A 640 -15.00 -4.98 0.42
CA ARG A 640 -16.45 -4.70 0.38
C ARG A 640 -17.10 -5.10 -0.96
N ASN A 641 -16.34 -5.03 -2.06
CA ASN A 641 -16.84 -5.29 -3.41
C ASN A 641 -15.87 -6.19 -4.20
N PRO A 642 -16.31 -7.32 -4.78
CA PRO A 642 -15.43 -8.24 -5.52
C PRO A 642 -14.80 -7.64 -6.80
N GLY A 643 -15.44 -6.64 -7.41
CA GLY A 643 -14.96 -6.01 -8.66
C GLY A 643 -14.23 -4.67 -8.48
N LYS A 644 -14.05 -4.18 -7.25
CA LYS A 644 -13.33 -2.92 -6.97
C LYS A 644 -12.31 -3.19 -5.87
N ARG A 645 -11.02 -3.01 -6.18
CA ARG A 645 -9.98 -2.98 -5.15
C ARG A 645 -10.37 -1.93 -4.11
N ALA A 646 -10.34 -2.30 -2.83
CA ALA A 646 -10.45 -1.30 -1.80
C ALA A 646 -9.26 -0.34 -1.96
N PRO A 647 -9.46 0.98 -1.87
CA PRO A 647 -8.33 1.90 -1.89
C PRO A 647 -7.32 1.49 -0.81
N LEU A 648 -6.06 1.25 -1.20
CA LEU A 648 -5.05 0.62 -0.35
C LEU A 648 -4.81 1.38 0.96
N TRP A 649 -4.84 2.73 0.91
CA TRP A 649 -4.75 3.57 2.11
C TRP A 649 -5.80 3.23 3.18
N GLN A 650 -7.02 2.86 2.77
CA GLN A 650 -8.08 2.52 3.71
C GLN A 650 -7.84 1.15 4.35
N GLN A 651 -7.24 0.22 3.63
CA GLN A 651 -6.80 -1.05 4.19
C GLN A 651 -5.63 -0.84 5.15
N ARG A 652 -4.68 0.04 4.82
CA ARG A 652 -3.53 0.39 5.67
C ARG A 652 -3.95 1.02 6.99
N GLN A 653 -4.73 2.10 6.94
CA GLN A 653 -5.18 2.78 8.15
C GLN A 653 -5.89 1.82 9.12
N ARG A 654 -6.70 0.90 8.58
CA ARG A 654 -7.37 -0.12 9.41
C ARG A 654 -6.42 -1.19 9.92
N ALA A 655 -5.42 -1.58 9.13
CA ALA A 655 -4.41 -2.55 9.55
C ALA A 655 -3.50 -1.97 10.63
N GLU A 656 -3.11 -0.70 10.52
CA GLU A 656 -2.32 0.04 11.51
C GLU A 656 -3.10 0.19 12.82
N GLN A 657 -4.35 0.66 12.76
CA GLN A 657 -5.23 0.72 13.93
C GLN A 657 -5.40 -0.65 14.60
N LEU A 658 -5.55 -1.71 13.80
CA LEU A 658 -5.65 -3.07 14.31
C LEU A 658 -4.32 -3.54 14.94
N LEU A 659 -3.19 -3.20 14.33
CA LEU A 659 -1.85 -3.54 14.81
C LEU A 659 -1.55 -2.84 16.14
N ASP A 660 -1.88 -1.56 16.28
CA ASP A 660 -1.68 -0.79 17.52
C ASP A 660 -2.40 -1.43 18.71
N VAL A 661 -3.61 -1.95 18.48
CA VAL A 661 -4.34 -2.71 19.50
C VAL A 661 -3.68 -4.07 19.73
N ALA A 662 -3.38 -4.81 18.65
CA ALA A 662 -2.84 -6.17 18.71
C ALA A 662 -1.44 -6.28 19.32
N ARG A 663 -0.61 -5.23 19.23
CA ARG A 663 0.72 -5.17 19.85
C ARG A 663 0.70 -5.42 21.36
N ASN A 664 -0.38 -5.05 22.04
CA ASN A 664 -0.54 -5.28 23.48
C ASN A 664 -0.92 -6.74 23.81
N TYR A 665 -1.17 -7.57 22.80
CA TYR A 665 -1.62 -8.96 22.94
C TYR A 665 -0.73 -9.88 22.08
N PRO A 666 0.48 -10.25 22.55
CA PRO A 666 1.42 -11.08 21.78
C PRO A 666 0.85 -12.44 21.37
N SER A 667 -0.13 -12.97 22.13
CA SER A 667 -0.84 -14.21 21.83
C SER A 667 -1.93 -14.08 20.75
N PHE A 668 -2.19 -12.87 20.23
CA PHE A 668 -3.18 -12.66 19.18
C PHE A 668 -2.76 -13.46 17.92
N PRO A 669 -3.62 -14.36 17.38
CA PRO A 669 -3.20 -15.31 16.34
C PRO A 669 -2.55 -14.67 15.11
N ILE A 670 -2.98 -13.46 14.73
CA ILE A 670 -2.41 -12.76 13.57
C ILE A 670 -1.04 -12.15 13.88
N ILE A 671 -0.76 -11.76 15.13
CA ILE A 671 0.59 -11.36 15.54
C ILE A 671 1.52 -12.58 15.46
N LEU A 672 1.10 -13.71 16.03
CA LEU A 672 1.86 -14.96 15.98
C LEU A 672 2.15 -15.39 14.53
N GLU A 673 1.15 -15.34 13.65
CA GLU A 673 1.35 -15.65 12.23
C GLU A 673 2.29 -14.67 11.54
N THR A 674 2.21 -13.39 11.86
CA THR A 674 3.07 -12.38 11.25
C THR A 674 4.52 -12.59 11.67
N VAL A 675 4.78 -12.83 12.96
CA VAL A 675 6.10 -13.17 13.46
C VAL A 675 6.61 -14.43 12.75
N ARG A 676 5.78 -15.47 12.67
CA ARG A 676 6.14 -16.73 12.02
C ARG A 676 6.49 -16.53 10.53
N GLU A 677 5.68 -15.77 9.77
CA GLU A 677 5.96 -15.47 8.35
C GLU A 677 7.25 -14.67 8.18
N CYS A 678 7.48 -13.63 8.99
CA CYS A 678 8.72 -12.87 8.93
C CYS A 678 9.95 -13.75 9.23
N LEU A 679 9.91 -14.54 10.29
CA LEU A 679 11.07 -15.30 10.76
C LEU A 679 11.36 -16.58 9.97
N GLN A 680 10.34 -17.21 9.39
CA GLN A 680 10.48 -18.53 8.73
C GLN A 680 10.33 -18.48 7.21
N ASP A 681 9.52 -17.57 6.66
CA ASP A 681 9.26 -17.52 5.21
C ASP A 681 10.05 -16.41 4.52
N VAL A 682 10.36 -15.31 5.22
CA VAL A 682 11.11 -14.17 4.68
C VAL A 682 12.58 -14.20 5.10
N TYR A 683 12.84 -14.33 6.39
CA TYR A 683 14.19 -14.52 6.91
C TYR A 683 14.58 -16.00 6.90
N ASP A 684 15.88 -16.27 6.81
CA ASP A 684 16.44 -17.60 7.02
C ASP A 684 17.22 -17.63 8.34
N LEU A 685 16.46 -17.56 9.44
CA LEU A 685 17.02 -17.55 10.79
C LEU A 685 17.86 -18.80 11.11
N PRO A 686 17.47 -20.02 10.68
CA PRO A 686 18.33 -21.20 10.81
C PRO A 686 19.70 -21.03 10.14
N ALA A 687 19.74 -20.52 8.90
CA ALA A 687 21.00 -20.26 8.22
C ALA A 687 21.82 -19.15 8.90
N LEU A 688 21.18 -18.10 9.42
CA LEU A 688 21.87 -17.07 10.19
C LEU A 688 22.51 -17.63 11.46
N ARG A 689 21.82 -18.52 12.18
CA ARG A 689 22.40 -19.22 13.35
C ARG A 689 23.59 -20.09 12.95
N GLU A 690 23.50 -20.81 11.83
CA GLU A 690 24.64 -21.58 11.29
C GLU A 690 25.85 -20.67 10.98
N VAL A 691 25.61 -19.51 10.35
CA VAL A 691 26.66 -18.51 10.07
C VAL A 691 27.31 -18.01 11.37
N MET A 692 26.52 -17.69 12.40
CA MET A 692 27.07 -17.27 13.71
C MET A 692 27.90 -18.38 14.38
N GLN A 693 27.43 -19.63 14.35
CA GLN A 693 28.21 -20.78 14.88
C GLN A 693 29.54 -20.94 14.13
N HIS A 694 29.53 -20.75 12.81
CA HIS A 694 30.73 -20.82 11.99
C HIS A 694 31.70 -19.66 12.22
N LEU A 695 31.21 -18.46 12.53
CA LEU A 695 32.05 -17.33 12.97
C LEU A 695 32.70 -17.63 14.34
N GLN A 696 31.92 -18.10 15.33
CA GLN A 696 32.43 -18.46 16.66
C GLN A 696 33.49 -19.57 16.60
N THR A 697 33.27 -20.59 15.76
CA THR A 697 34.21 -21.72 15.57
C THR A 697 35.34 -21.40 14.59
N ARG A 698 35.42 -20.17 14.06
CA ARG A 698 36.42 -19.69 13.08
C ARG A 698 36.47 -20.51 11.79
N ARG A 699 35.37 -21.17 11.41
CA ARG A 699 35.18 -21.75 10.08
C ARG A 699 34.89 -20.67 9.03
N ILE A 700 34.20 -19.62 9.46
CA ILE A 700 34.09 -18.35 8.74
C ILE A 700 34.92 -17.32 9.49
N ARG A 701 35.64 -16.48 8.77
CA ARG A 701 36.37 -15.32 9.31
C ARG A 701 35.86 -14.03 8.67
N VAL A 702 36.00 -12.91 9.38
CA VAL A 702 35.79 -11.57 8.84
C VAL A 702 37.15 -10.90 8.72
N ALA A 703 37.55 -10.56 7.49
CA ALA A 703 38.69 -9.70 7.24
C ALA A 703 38.25 -8.25 7.25
N GLU A 704 39.06 -7.37 7.81
CA GLU A 704 38.73 -5.95 7.92
C GLU A 704 39.66 -5.15 7.01
N VAL A 705 39.09 -4.27 6.20
CA VAL A 705 39.83 -3.41 5.26
C VAL A 705 39.26 -2.00 5.28
N THR A 706 40.16 -1.02 5.18
CA THR A 706 39.79 0.40 5.02
C THR A 706 40.27 0.85 3.65
N THR A 707 39.35 1.35 2.83
CA THR A 707 39.59 1.78 1.45
C THR A 707 39.37 3.30 1.34
N GLU A 708 40.06 3.95 0.40
CA GLU A 708 39.84 5.38 0.12
C GLU A 708 38.56 5.61 -0.68
N GLN A 709 38.20 4.64 -1.52
CA GLN A 709 37.00 4.64 -2.36
C GLN A 709 36.33 3.27 -2.29
N PRO A 710 35.00 3.17 -2.50
CA PRO A 710 34.30 1.90 -2.47
C PRO A 710 34.83 0.92 -3.52
N SER A 711 35.11 -0.31 -3.10
CA SER A 711 35.52 -1.42 -3.97
C SER A 711 34.47 -1.73 -5.05
N PRO A 712 34.79 -2.49 -6.11
CA PRO A 712 33.80 -2.91 -7.11
C PRO A 712 32.56 -3.63 -6.54
N PHE A 713 32.71 -4.43 -5.48
CA PHE A 713 31.60 -5.09 -4.79
C PHE A 713 30.82 -4.10 -3.95
N ALA A 714 31.52 -3.21 -3.22
CA ALA A 714 30.86 -2.16 -2.44
C ALA A 714 30.09 -1.24 -3.35
N SER A 715 30.66 -0.80 -4.48
CA SER A 715 30.00 0.00 -5.51
C SER A 715 28.74 -0.68 -6.05
N SER A 716 28.72 -2.01 -6.24
CA SER A 716 27.51 -2.74 -6.66
C SER A 716 26.43 -2.75 -5.57
N LEU A 717 26.80 -2.92 -4.30
CA LEU A 717 25.87 -2.84 -3.16
C LEU A 717 25.39 -1.42 -2.94
N LEU A 718 26.30 -0.45 -3.01
CA LEU A 718 26.11 0.98 -2.96
C LEU A 718 25.32 1.50 -4.14
N PHE A 719 25.29 0.85 -5.31
CA PHE A 719 24.38 1.22 -6.39
C PHE A 719 22.93 0.86 -6.04
N ASN A 720 22.73 -0.31 -5.41
CA ASN A 720 21.44 -0.69 -4.83
C ASN A 720 21.10 0.17 -3.58
N TYR A 721 22.12 0.65 -2.85
CA TYR A 721 21.99 1.42 -1.62
C TYR A 721 21.95 2.95 -1.82
N THR A 722 22.54 3.51 -2.88
CA THR A 722 22.30 4.90 -3.35
C THR A 722 20.91 5.00 -3.94
N GLY A 723 20.38 3.88 -4.46
CA GLY A 723 18.96 3.64 -4.67
C GLY A 723 18.08 3.76 -3.41
N ALA A 724 18.65 3.52 -2.22
CA ALA A 724 17.95 3.49 -0.94
C ALA A 724 18.24 4.70 -0.01
N PHE A 725 19.38 5.40 -0.14
CA PHE A 725 19.90 6.32 0.89
C PHE A 725 20.51 7.67 0.44
N MET A 726 20.52 8.02 -0.84
CA MET A 726 20.76 9.42 -1.24
C MET A 726 19.40 10.15 -1.17
N TYR A 727 18.96 10.94 -0.19
CA TYR A 727 19.61 11.73 0.87
C TYR A 727 18.66 11.84 2.07
N GLU A 728 18.98 11.17 3.18
CA GLU A 728 18.62 11.67 4.51
C GLU A 728 19.76 12.58 4.97
N GLY A 729 19.49 13.88 5.00
CA GLY A 729 20.40 14.88 5.58
C GLY A 729 20.49 16.17 4.80
N ASP A 730 19.42 16.95 4.81
CA ASP A 730 19.54 18.42 4.77
C ASP A 730 18.37 19.02 5.56
N THR A 731 18.38 18.75 6.87
CA THR A 731 17.48 19.37 7.83
C THR A 731 18.17 20.61 8.39
N PRO A 732 17.79 21.85 8.01
CA PRO A 732 18.41 23.03 8.57
C PRO A 732 18.08 23.12 10.06
N LEU A 733 19.06 23.56 10.87
CA LEU A 733 18.90 23.92 12.29
C LEU A 733 17.73 24.89 12.59
N ALA A 734 17.09 25.47 11.57
CA ALA A 734 15.84 26.20 11.65
C ALA A 734 14.62 25.33 12.04
N GLU A 735 14.62 24.02 11.76
CA GLU A 735 13.52 23.12 12.12
C GLU A 735 13.51 22.68 13.59
N LYS A 736 14.66 22.76 14.29
CA LYS A 736 14.67 22.69 15.78
C LYS A 736 13.98 23.90 16.42
N ARG A 737 13.82 25.02 15.70
CA ARG A 737 13.01 26.18 16.13
C ARG A 737 11.60 26.19 15.53
N ALA A 738 11.38 25.59 14.35
CA ALA A 738 10.05 25.51 13.73
C ALA A 738 9.16 24.41 14.34
N ALA A 739 9.72 23.29 14.80
CA ALA A 739 8.98 22.30 15.60
C ALA A 739 8.65 22.78 17.03
N ALA A 740 9.40 23.78 17.53
CA ALA A 740 9.06 24.51 18.75
C ALA A 740 8.00 25.61 18.51
N LEU A 741 7.67 25.92 17.25
CA LEU A 741 6.70 26.93 16.83
C LEU A 741 5.53 26.35 16.01
N SER A 742 5.51 25.04 15.72
CA SER A 742 4.33 24.28 15.32
C SER A 742 3.49 24.00 16.56
N LEU A 743 2.88 25.08 17.04
CA LEU A 743 2.19 25.26 18.31
C LEU A 743 1.36 24.05 18.75
N ASP A 744 1.69 23.59 19.95
CA ASP A 744 0.86 22.77 20.83
C ASP A 744 -0.59 23.30 20.86
N PRO A 745 -1.60 22.46 20.60
CA PRO A 745 -3.02 22.83 20.72
C PRO A 745 -3.39 23.43 22.09
N SER A 746 -2.64 23.07 23.14
CA SER A 746 -2.79 23.63 24.48
C SER A 746 -2.30 25.09 24.58
N LEU A 747 -1.38 25.52 23.71
CA LEU A 747 -0.83 26.88 23.60
C LEU A 747 -1.70 27.78 22.71
N LEU A 748 -2.32 27.23 21.66
CA LEU A 748 -3.34 27.93 20.86
C LEU A 748 -4.59 28.26 21.69
N ALA A 749 -4.97 27.38 22.63
CA ALA A 749 -6.05 27.63 23.60
C ALA A 749 -5.69 28.69 24.67
N LYS A 750 -4.39 28.97 24.89
CA LYS A 750 -3.91 30.02 25.81
C LYS A 750 -3.64 31.36 25.14
N LEU A 751 -3.40 31.38 23.82
CA LEU A 751 -3.05 32.59 23.04
C LEU A 751 -4.23 33.16 22.24
N LEU A 752 -5.19 32.34 21.81
CA LEU A 752 -6.47 32.80 21.28
C LEU A 752 -7.47 32.79 22.44
N GLY A 753 -7.75 33.98 22.99
CA GLY A 753 -8.80 34.13 23.99
C GLY A 753 -10.04 33.35 23.57
N THR A 754 -10.46 32.44 24.46
CA THR A 754 -11.56 31.48 24.35
C THR A 754 -12.64 31.86 23.33
N VAL A 755 -12.50 31.42 22.07
CA VAL A 755 -13.69 31.07 21.29
C VAL A 755 -14.00 29.64 21.72
N GLU A 756 -14.95 29.50 22.63
CA GLU A 756 -15.33 28.19 23.14
C GLU A 756 -15.78 27.32 21.96
N LEU A 757 -15.20 26.12 21.80
CA LEU A 757 -15.51 25.21 20.68
C LEU A 757 -17.01 24.95 20.51
N ARG A 758 -17.81 25.09 21.58
CA ARG A 758 -19.28 25.07 21.58
C ARG A 758 -19.95 26.08 20.64
N GLU A 759 -19.25 27.16 20.25
CA GLU A 759 -19.74 28.16 19.28
C GLU A 759 -19.50 27.74 17.82
N LEU A 760 -18.61 26.77 17.59
CA LEU A 760 -18.22 26.30 16.25
C LEU A 760 -18.80 24.92 15.90
N LEU A 761 -19.29 24.18 16.90
CA LEU A 761 -19.87 22.84 16.72
C LEU A 761 -21.39 22.91 16.65
N ASP A 762 -21.95 22.24 15.66
CA ASP A 762 -23.40 22.10 15.48
C ASP A 762 -23.98 21.05 16.46
N ALA A 763 -25.01 21.44 17.21
CA ALA A 763 -25.62 20.61 18.25
C ALA A 763 -26.35 19.38 17.69
N ASP A 764 -26.99 19.50 16.52
CA ASP A 764 -27.68 18.38 15.87
C ASP A 764 -26.67 17.34 15.38
N ILE A 765 -25.52 17.79 14.88
CA ILE A 765 -24.42 16.90 14.48
C ILE A 765 -23.82 16.17 15.68
N ILE A 766 -23.65 16.85 16.82
CA ILE A 766 -23.22 16.19 18.06
C ILE A 766 -24.19 15.07 18.45
N ALA A 767 -25.50 15.36 18.45
CA ALA A 767 -26.54 14.39 18.79
C ALA A 767 -26.61 13.22 17.79
N GLU A 768 -26.50 13.50 16.48
CA GLU A 768 -26.49 12.46 15.44
C GLU A 768 -25.27 11.54 15.58
N VAL A 769 -24.09 12.11 15.85
CA VAL A 769 -22.86 11.33 16.05
C VAL A 769 -22.97 10.47 17.31
N ASP A 770 -23.43 11.01 18.45
CA ASP A 770 -23.66 10.24 19.69
C ASP A 770 -24.62 9.07 19.45
N ALA A 771 -25.81 9.34 18.89
CA ALA A 771 -26.81 8.31 18.60
C ALA A 771 -26.26 7.22 17.66
N SER A 772 -25.48 7.64 16.65
CA SER A 772 -24.87 6.72 15.69
C SER A 772 -23.81 5.81 16.34
N LEU A 773 -22.97 6.36 17.22
CA LEU A 773 -21.92 5.64 17.96
C LEU A 773 -22.51 4.66 18.98
N ARG A 774 -23.53 5.08 19.73
CA ARG A 774 -24.31 4.23 20.64
C ARG A 774 -25.13 3.15 19.92
N ARG A 775 -25.31 3.29 18.61
CA ARG A 775 -26.15 2.43 17.75
C ARG A 775 -27.64 2.44 18.14
N VAL A 776 -28.12 3.59 18.62
CA VAL A 776 -29.55 3.84 18.87
C VAL A 776 -30.34 3.65 17.57
N GLY A 777 -31.46 2.92 17.63
CA GLY A 777 -32.36 2.66 16.51
C GLY A 777 -31.82 1.72 15.42
N LYS A 778 -30.66 1.06 15.64
CA LYS A 778 -29.98 0.28 14.59
C LYS A 778 -30.20 -1.24 14.63
N ALA A 779 -30.78 -1.81 15.70
CA ALA A 779 -30.97 -3.26 15.83
C ALA A 779 -32.41 -3.72 15.55
N GLN A 780 -32.66 -4.17 14.32
CA GLN A 780 -33.92 -4.76 13.85
C GLN A 780 -33.97 -6.29 14.04
N THR A 781 -32.83 -6.92 14.30
CA THR A 781 -32.73 -8.37 14.55
C THR A 781 -31.89 -8.64 15.80
N SER A 782 -32.06 -9.83 16.40
CA SER A 782 -31.28 -10.23 17.57
C SER A 782 -29.77 -10.22 17.32
N GLU A 783 -29.32 -10.62 16.12
CA GLU A 783 -27.90 -10.57 15.74
C GLU A 783 -27.37 -9.14 15.64
N GLN A 784 -28.18 -8.21 15.14
CA GLN A 784 -27.80 -6.79 15.12
C GLN A 784 -27.73 -6.23 16.55
N PHE A 785 -28.59 -6.70 17.46
CA PHE A 785 -28.53 -6.33 18.87
C PHE A 785 -27.31 -6.91 19.57
N ALA A 786 -26.93 -8.16 19.28
CA ALA A 786 -25.66 -8.71 19.75
C ALA A 786 -24.49 -7.85 19.27
N ASP A 787 -24.44 -7.43 18.01
CA ASP A 787 -23.40 -6.50 17.54
C ASP A 787 -23.45 -5.12 18.26
N THR A 788 -24.63 -4.66 18.69
CA THR A 788 -24.77 -3.46 19.53
C THR A 788 -24.14 -3.69 20.90
N LEU A 789 -24.50 -4.78 21.57
CA LEU A 789 -23.93 -5.16 22.86
C LEU A 789 -22.42 -5.39 22.80
N ARG A 790 -21.83 -5.66 21.62
CA ARG A 790 -20.38 -5.85 21.41
C ARG A 790 -19.62 -4.54 21.20
N ILE A 791 -20.30 -3.51 20.73
CA ILE A 791 -19.71 -2.19 20.50
C ILE A 791 -19.96 -1.28 21.70
N ALA A 792 -21.23 -1.07 22.06
CA ALA A 792 -21.64 -0.15 23.12
C ALA A 792 -21.43 -0.70 24.54
N GLY A 793 -21.48 -2.03 24.71
CA GLY A 793 -21.46 -2.67 26.03
C GLY A 793 -22.87 -2.99 26.53
N PRO A 794 -23.02 -3.28 27.84
CA PRO A 794 -24.31 -3.57 28.45
C PRO A 794 -25.33 -2.45 28.22
N VAL A 795 -26.57 -2.83 27.90
CA VAL A 795 -27.69 -1.91 27.68
C VAL A 795 -28.70 -2.06 28.81
N ALA A 796 -29.10 -0.94 29.41
CA ALA A 796 -30.12 -0.95 30.46
C ALA A 796 -31.47 -1.42 29.89
N ILE A 797 -32.18 -2.30 30.60
CA ILE A 797 -33.41 -2.94 30.08
C ILE A 797 -34.52 -1.91 29.84
N ASP A 798 -34.59 -0.87 30.66
CA ASP A 798 -35.53 0.25 30.52
C ASP A 798 -35.23 1.16 29.32
N GLU A 799 -33.98 1.17 28.82
CA GLU A 799 -33.57 1.88 27.61
C GLU A 799 -33.59 0.98 26.36
N LEU A 800 -33.95 -0.30 26.47
CA LEU A 800 -33.83 -1.29 25.39
C LEU A 800 -34.55 -0.87 24.10
N SER A 801 -35.70 -0.20 24.23
CA SER A 801 -36.50 0.30 23.10
C SER A 801 -35.78 1.36 22.26
N GLU A 802 -34.80 2.06 22.83
CA GLU A 802 -33.95 3.00 22.10
C GLU A 802 -32.96 2.26 21.20
N TYR A 803 -32.50 1.07 21.59
CA TYR A 803 -31.46 0.32 20.86
C TYR A 803 -32.05 -0.71 19.89
N SER A 804 -33.15 -1.37 20.24
CA SER A 804 -33.73 -2.45 19.45
C SER A 804 -35.24 -2.41 19.33
N SER A 805 -35.73 -2.77 18.14
CA SER A 805 -37.16 -3.05 17.91
C SER A 805 -37.57 -4.47 18.32
N VAL A 806 -36.63 -5.33 18.72
CA VAL A 806 -36.89 -6.73 19.09
C VAL A 806 -37.20 -6.80 20.60
N PRO A 807 -38.33 -7.40 21.01
CA PRO A 807 -38.66 -7.54 22.43
C PRO A 807 -37.61 -8.34 23.22
N LEU A 808 -37.41 -8.00 24.49
CA LEU A 808 -36.44 -8.66 25.38
C LEU A 808 -36.57 -10.19 25.40
N ALA A 809 -37.79 -10.72 25.53
CA ALA A 809 -38.02 -12.17 25.56
C ALA A 809 -37.55 -12.87 24.27
N SER A 810 -37.71 -12.22 23.11
CA SER A 810 -37.24 -12.75 21.83
C SER A 810 -35.71 -12.66 21.72
N LEU A 811 -35.10 -11.59 22.24
CA LEU A 811 -33.64 -11.48 22.31
C LEU A 811 -33.04 -12.60 23.16
N GLU A 812 -33.59 -12.84 24.34
CA GLU A 812 -33.12 -13.89 25.25
C GLU A 812 -33.32 -15.29 24.66
N SER A 813 -34.48 -15.55 24.05
CA SER A 813 -34.75 -16.84 23.42
C SER A 813 -33.85 -17.11 22.21
N SER A 814 -33.50 -16.08 21.43
CA SER A 814 -32.73 -16.25 20.18
C SER A 814 -31.22 -16.15 20.36
N LEU A 815 -30.76 -15.33 21.31
CA LEU A 815 -29.34 -15.21 21.63
C LEU A 815 -28.91 -16.27 22.66
N GLY A 816 -29.84 -16.75 23.49
CA GLY A 816 -29.63 -17.86 24.42
C GLY A 816 -28.43 -17.60 25.34
N ALA A 817 -27.51 -18.56 25.39
CA ALA A 817 -26.30 -18.52 26.21
C ALA A 817 -25.27 -17.44 25.81
N ARG A 818 -25.56 -16.60 24.80
CA ARG A 818 -24.67 -15.49 24.39
C ARG A 818 -24.98 -14.18 25.12
N VAL A 819 -26.11 -14.08 25.79
CA VAL A 819 -26.51 -12.91 26.59
C VAL A 819 -26.84 -13.31 28.02
N MET A 820 -26.70 -12.35 28.92
CA MET A 820 -27.03 -12.52 30.34
C MET A 820 -27.67 -11.24 30.89
N ARG A 821 -28.47 -11.41 31.94
CA ARG A 821 -28.95 -10.29 32.75
C ARG A 821 -27.99 -10.04 33.90
N VAL A 822 -27.63 -8.78 34.09
CA VAL A 822 -26.76 -8.32 35.18
C VAL A 822 -27.30 -7.03 35.78
N ARG A 823 -26.83 -6.66 36.97
CA ARG A 823 -27.19 -5.40 37.61
C ARG A 823 -25.94 -4.54 37.76
N ILE A 824 -25.96 -3.35 37.16
CA ILE A 824 -24.87 -2.36 37.18
C ILE A 824 -25.45 -1.07 37.77
N GLY A 825 -24.81 -0.51 38.80
CA GLY A 825 -25.32 0.68 39.49
C GLY A 825 -26.75 0.55 40.00
N GLY A 826 -27.20 -0.67 40.35
CA GLY A 826 -28.58 -0.94 40.78
C GLY A 826 -29.62 -1.12 39.67
N ARG A 827 -29.30 -0.82 38.40
CA ARG A 827 -30.19 -0.99 37.23
C ARG A 827 -29.96 -2.32 36.53
N GLU A 828 -31.04 -2.95 36.04
CA GLU A 828 -30.92 -4.18 35.25
C GLU A 828 -30.44 -3.86 33.83
N HIS A 829 -29.46 -4.63 33.37
CA HIS A 829 -28.88 -4.53 32.05
C HIS A 829 -28.89 -5.89 31.36
N ILE A 830 -29.03 -5.88 30.05
CA ILE A 830 -28.69 -7.01 29.19
C ILE A 830 -27.24 -6.81 28.71
N ALA A 831 -26.41 -7.83 28.91
CA ALA A 831 -24.99 -7.84 28.56
C ALA A 831 -24.65 -9.08 27.74
N GLN A 832 -23.52 -9.07 27.02
CA GLN A 832 -23.00 -10.29 26.44
C GLN A 832 -22.37 -11.17 27.52
N VAL A 833 -22.46 -12.48 27.35
CA VAL A 833 -21.75 -13.43 28.21
C VAL A 833 -20.23 -13.23 28.15
N LEU A 834 -19.69 -12.82 26.99
CA LEU A 834 -18.27 -12.50 26.85
C LEU A 834 -17.81 -11.30 27.71
N ASP A 835 -18.73 -10.42 28.12
CA ASP A 835 -18.41 -9.31 29.03
C ASP A 835 -18.40 -9.75 30.51
N ALA A 836 -18.80 -10.98 30.83
CA ALA A 836 -18.87 -11.48 32.21
C ALA A 836 -17.56 -11.31 33.02
N PRO A 837 -16.37 -11.72 32.53
CA PRO A 837 -15.13 -11.52 33.28
C PRO A 837 -14.80 -10.02 33.46
N LEU A 838 -15.06 -9.18 32.45
CA LEU A 838 -14.85 -7.72 32.54
C LEU A 838 -15.75 -7.07 33.60
N LEU A 839 -17.02 -7.44 33.63
CA LEU A 839 -17.99 -6.90 34.59
C LEU A 839 -17.69 -7.39 36.02
N ARG A 840 -17.24 -8.64 36.16
CA ARG A 840 -16.80 -9.21 37.44
C ARG A 840 -15.59 -8.45 37.98
N ASP A 841 -14.53 -8.34 37.19
CA ASP A 841 -13.24 -7.83 37.65
C ASP A 841 -13.22 -6.30 37.72
N GLY A 842 -13.94 -5.62 36.82
CA GLY A 842 -13.99 -4.16 36.77
C GLY A 842 -15.01 -3.52 37.72
N LEU A 843 -16.17 -4.17 37.93
CA LEU A 843 -17.31 -3.59 38.67
C LEU A 843 -17.80 -4.46 39.83
N GLY A 844 -17.21 -5.64 40.05
CA GLY A 844 -17.65 -6.57 41.09
C GLY A 844 -19.00 -7.22 40.80
N VAL A 845 -19.46 -7.23 39.54
CA VAL A 845 -20.76 -7.81 39.16
C VAL A 845 -20.66 -9.34 39.19
N PRO A 846 -21.49 -10.05 39.96
CA PRO A 846 -21.41 -11.50 40.05
C PRO A 846 -21.81 -12.14 38.72
N VAL A 847 -21.06 -13.17 38.31
CA VAL A 847 -21.37 -13.97 37.11
C VAL A 847 -22.63 -14.79 37.39
N PRO A 848 -23.70 -14.68 36.57
CA PRO A 848 -24.93 -15.43 36.80
C PRO A 848 -24.74 -16.95 36.72
N PRO A 849 -25.52 -17.76 37.46
CA PRO A 849 -25.45 -19.22 37.37
C PRO A 849 -25.65 -19.74 35.94
N GLY A 850 -24.79 -20.66 35.51
CA GLY A 850 -24.83 -21.25 34.16
C GLY A 850 -24.12 -20.43 33.07
N VAL A 851 -23.56 -19.26 33.42
CA VAL A 851 -22.72 -18.48 32.50
C VAL A 851 -21.26 -18.92 32.66
N ALA A 852 -20.64 -19.39 31.57
CA ALA A 852 -19.21 -19.67 31.54
C ALA A 852 -18.44 -18.34 31.42
N ALA A 853 -17.55 -18.08 32.37
CA ALA A 853 -16.66 -16.92 32.37
C ALA A 853 -15.23 -17.37 32.64
N GLN A 854 -14.26 -16.70 32.01
CA GLN A 854 -12.85 -16.99 32.21
C GLN A 854 -12.46 -16.84 33.69
N VAL A 855 -11.69 -17.79 34.21
CA VAL A 855 -11.31 -17.83 35.63
C VAL A 855 -10.21 -16.81 35.94
N ALA A 856 -9.31 -16.56 34.99
CA ALA A 856 -8.24 -15.57 35.15
C ALA A 856 -8.81 -14.16 35.35
N THR A 857 -8.19 -13.40 36.25
CA THR A 857 -8.56 -12.01 36.54
C THR A 857 -8.00 -11.08 35.47
N ILE A 858 -8.83 -10.15 34.99
CA ILE A 858 -8.46 -9.11 34.03
C ILE A 858 -8.12 -7.84 34.81
N ASN A 859 -6.82 -7.52 34.93
CA ASN A 859 -6.34 -6.42 35.77
C ASN A 859 -6.79 -5.02 35.30
N ASP A 860 -6.98 -4.84 33.99
CA ASP A 860 -7.39 -3.59 33.36
C ASP A 860 -8.88 -3.55 33.00
N ALA A 861 -9.71 -4.45 33.56
CA ALA A 861 -11.12 -4.61 33.20
C ALA A 861 -11.93 -3.30 33.27
N LEU A 862 -11.76 -2.51 34.34
CA LEU A 862 -12.44 -1.23 34.48
C LEU A 862 -12.00 -0.23 33.40
N ALA A 863 -10.70 -0.18 33.09
CA ALA A 863 -10.17 0.68 32.04
C ALA A 863 -10.71 0.26 30.66
N GLN A 864 -10.85 -1.04 30.38
CA GLN A 864 -11.46 -1.53 29.14
C GLN A 864 -12.94 -1.18 29.01
N LEU A 865 -13.71 -1.27 30.10
CA LEU A 865 -15.13 -0.87 30.13
C LEU A 865 -15.30 0.63 29.91
N VAL A 866 -14.50 1.45 30.61
CA VAL A 866 -14.51 2.92 30.46
C VAL A 866 -14.07 3.32 29.06
N SER A 867 -12.96 2.79 28.55
CA SER A 867 -12.43 3.08 27.22
C SER A 867 -13.46 2.75 26.13
N ARG A 868 -14.14 1.59 26.25
CA ARG A 868 -15.23 1.21 25.36
C ARG A 868 -16.42 2.17 25.42
N TRP A 869 -16.87 2.51 26.63
CA TRP A 869 -17.99 3.43 26.81
C TRP A 869 -17.67 4.79 26.18
N VAL A 870 -16.50 5.36 26.48
CA VAL A 870 -16.04 6.65 25.97
C VAL A 870 -15.98 6.72 24.44
N ARG A 871 -15.52 5.65 23.77
CA ARG A 871 -15.51 5.58 22.28
C ARG A 871 -16.89 5.58 21.65
N THR A 872 -17.92 5.26 22.43
CA THR A 872 -19.30 5.14 21.94
C THR A 872 -20.20 6.31 22.36
N ARG A 873 -19.62 7.39 22.90
CA ARG A 873 -20.33 8.59 23.36
C ARG A 873 -19.84 9.84 22.63
N GLY A 874 -20.75 10.79 22.42
CA GLY A 874 -20.42 12.19 22.16
C GLY A 874 -19.81 12.86 23.40
N PRO A 875 -19.69 14.19 23.43
CA PRO A 875 -19.22 14.90 24.62
C PRO A 875 -20.05 14.56 25.85
N PHE A 876 -19.38 14.25 26.95
CA PHE A 876 -19.98 13.84 28.23
C PHE A 876 -19.31 14.55 29.40
N VAL A 877 -20.02 14.66 30.53
CA VAL A 877 -19.42 15.08 31.81
C VAL A 877 -19.01 13.87 32.64
N LEU A 878 -18.05 14.04 33.54
CA LEU A 878 -17.53 12.94 34.37
C LEU A 878 -18.63 12.21 35.18
N ARG A 879 -19.68 12.93 35.59
CA ARG A 879 -20.82 12.35 36.31
C ARG A 879 -21.61 11.35 35.46
N GLU A 880 -21.78 11.61 34.16
CA GLU A 880 -22.47 10.68 33.25
C GLU A 880 -21.72 9.34 33.15
N LEU A 881 -20.38 9.36 33.14
CA LEU A 881 -19.55 8.15 33.18
C LEU A 881 -19.67 7.42 34.53
N ALA A 882 -19.66 8.17 35.63
CA ALA A 882 -19.80 7.60 36.98
C ALA A 882 -21.16 6.90 37.15
N ASP A 883 -22.24 7.56 36.71
CA ASP A 883 -23.60 7.03 36.79
C ASP A 883 -23.79 5.80 35.88
N ALA A 884 -23.15 5.78 34.70
CA ALA A 884 -23.25 4.66 33.77
C ALA A 884 -22.74 3.32 34.36
N PHE A 885 -21.75 3.37 35.25
CA PHE A 885 -21.16 2.19 35.87
C PHE A 885 -21.44 2.07 37.38
N GLY A 886 -22.15 3.03 37.98
CA GLY A 886 -22.40 3.08 39.42
C GLY A 886 -21.14 3.33 40.26
N LEU A 887 -20.19 4.08 39.72
CA LEU A 887 -18.90 4.38 40.35
C LEU A 887 -18.97 5.66 41.17
N ALA A 888 -18.07 5.80 42.15
CA ALA A 888 -17.78 7.11 42.72
C ALA A 888 -17.07 7.99 41.67
N VAL A 889 -17.35 9.30 41.66
CA VAL A 889 -16.76 10.26 40.71
C VAL A 889 -15.23 10.19 40.68
N GLY A 890 -14.58 9.99 41.84
CA GLY A 890 -13.14 9.80 41.92
C GLY A 890 -12.64 8.54 41.21
N ALA A 891 -13.36 7.42 41.31
CA ALA A 891 -12.99 6.19 40.61
C ALA A 891 -13.19 6.31 39.09
N ALA A 892 -14.25 7.00 38.65
CA ALA A 892 -14.46 7.32 37.24
C ALA A 892 -13.32 8.23 36.70
N TYR A 893 -12.88 9.21 37.48
CA TYR A 893 -11.75 10.07 37.12
C TYR A 893 -10.45 9.28 37.00
N SER A 894 -10.12 8.45 37.99
CA SER A 894 -8.90 7.63 37.96
C SER A 894 -8.85 6.66 36.78
N ALA A 895 -10.00 6.14 36.32
CA ALA A 895 -10.09 5.29 35.14
C ALA A 895 -10.01 6.08 33.82
N LEU A 896 -10.46 7.35 33.81
CA LEU A 896 -10.47 8.22 32.63
C LEU A 896 -9.13 8.95 32.43
N ALA A 897 -8.45 9.35 33.50
CA ALA A 897 -7.24 10.17 33.47
C ALA A 897 -6.12 9.60 32.56
N PRO A 898 -5.81 8.28 32.57
CA PRO A 898 -4.82 7.73 31.65
C PRO A 898 -5.17 7.90 30.17
N LEU A 899 -6.46 7.95 29.82
CA LEU A 899 -6.91 8.19 28.45
C LEU A 899 -6.76 9.68 28.06
N VAL A 900 -6.86 10.59 29.02
CA VAL A 900 -6.60 12.03 28.83
C VAL A 900 -5.11 12.27 28.66
N ASP A 901 -4.28 11.70 29.54
CA ASP A 901 -2.82 11.81 29.47
C ASP A 901 -2.25 11.24 28.16
N ALA A 902 -2.83 10.17 27.65
CA ALA A 902 -2.48 9.57 26.36
C ALA A 902 -3.07 10.31 25.14
N GLY A 903 -3.80 11.42 25.33
CA GLY A 903 -4.45 12.19 24.26
C GLY A 903 -5.60 11.46 23.54
N LYS A 904 -6.07 10.32 24.06
CA LYS A 904 -7.20 9.56 23.49
C LYS A 904 -8.54 10.21 23.84
N VAL A 905 -8.60 10.95 24.94
CA VAL A 905 -9.75 11.75 25.38
C VAL A 905 -9.30 13.19 25.53
N ILE A 906 -10.11 14.12 25.00
CA ILE A 906 -9.83 15.55 25.04
C ILE A 906 -10.80 16.20 26.02
N GLU A 907 -10.22 17.03 26.89
CA GLU A 907 -10.93 17.90 27.81
C GLU A 907 -11.37 19.19 27.10
N GLY A 908 -12.62 19.60 27.28
CA GLY A 908 -13.10 20.88 26.77
C GLY A 908 -14.53 21.23 27.16
N ARG A 909 -15.13 22.16 26.41
CA ARG A 909 -16.55 22.51 26.46
C ARG A 909 -17.10 22.45 25.05
N TYR A 910 -18.09 21.57 24.83
CA TYR A 910 -18.55 21.19 23.50
C TYR A 910 -20.06 21.40 23.33
N ARG A 911 -20.87 21.02 24.32
CA ARG A 911 -22.34 21.17 24.26
C ARG A 911 -22.77 22.56 24.73
N GLN A 912 -23.77 23.14 24.06
CA GLN A 912 -24.38 24.40 24.49
C GLN A 912 -25.15 24.19 25.80
N GLY A 913 -25.07 25.14 26.73
CA GLY A 913 -25.76 25.09 28.02
C GLY A 913 -25.08 24.23 29.11
N VAL A 914 -23.96 23.56 28.81
CA VAL A 914 -23.16 22.83 29.81
C VAL A 914 -22.00 23.71 30.27
N SER A 915 -21.92 23.95 31.58
CA SER A 915 -20.85 24.76 32.21
C SER A 915 -19.73 23.90 32.85
N GLU A 916 -20.04 22.64 33.14
CA GLU A 916 -19.10 21.65 33.67
C GLU A 916 -18.02 21.29 32.63
N GLN A 917 -16.90 20.75 33.11
CA GLN A 917 -15.84 20.21 32.27
C GLN A 917 -16.35 18.98 31.51
N GLU A 918 -16.23 19.01 30.19
CA GLU A 918 -16.63 17.90 29.32
C GLU A 918 -15.41 17.16 28.77
N TYR A 919 -15.66 15.93 28.39
CA TYR A 919 -14.72 14.97 27.86
C TYR A 919 -15.28 14.40 26.57
N VAL A 920 -14.42 14.16 25.58
CA VAL A 920 -14.81 13.50 24.34
C VAL A 920 -13.63 12.71 23.79
N ALA A 921 -13.88 11.53 23.23
CA ALA A 921 -12.81 10.79 22.55
C ALA A 921 -12.26 11.61 21.37
N ALA A 922 -10.94 11.64 21.18
CA ALA A 922 -10.28 12.46 20.16
C ALA A 922 -10.80 12.17 18.74
N GLU A 923 -11.02 10.89 18.43
CA GLU A 923 -11.60 10.43 17.16
C GLU A 923 -13.05 10.87 16.97
N VAL A 924 -13.86 10.85 18.03
CA VAL A 924 -15.25 11.32 18.01
C VAL A 924 -15.29 12.83 17.76
N LEU A 925 -14.44 13.59 18.45
CA LEU A 925 -14.32 15.04 18.23
C LEU A 925 -13.91 15.36 16.79
N ARG A 926 -12.99 14.58 16.21
CA ARG A 926 -12.58 14.72 14.80
C ARG A 926 -13.75 14.49 13.85
N ILE A 927 -14.57 13.46 14.09
CA ILE A 927 -15.79 13.20 13.31
C ILE A 927 -16.77 14.37 13.42
N ILE A 928 -17.07 14.83 14.64
CA ILE A 928 -17.98 15.94 14.91
C ILE A 928 -17.49 17.20 14.18
N ARG A 929 -16.21 17.59 14.37
CA ARG A 929 -15.60 18.75 13.68
C ARG A 929 -15.71 18.65 12.16
N SER A 930 -15.40 17.48 11.59
CA SER A 930 -15.44 17.30 10.13
C SER A 930 -16.84 17.45 9.56
N ARG A 931 -17.86 16.94 10.25
CA ARG A 931 -19.27 17.03 9.85
C ARG A 931 -19.80 18.45 10.04
N SER A 932 -19.50 19.10 11.16
CA SER A 932 -19.88 20.50 11.43
C SER A 932 -19.27 21.45 10.41
N LEU A 933 -18.00 21.25 10.04
CA LEU A 933 -17.36 22.01 8.97
C LEU A 933 -18.00 21.76 7.59
N ALA A 934 -18.36 20.51 7.29
CA ALA A 934 -19.04 20.18 6.05
C ALA A 934 -20.43 20.83 5.96
N ALA A 935 -21.18 20.86 7.07
CA ALA A 935 -22.46 21.55 7.16
C ALA A 935 -22.32 23.07 6.98
N ALA A 936 -21.36 23.71 7.66
CA ALA A 936 -21.07 25.14 7.50
C ALA A 936 -20.64 25.50 6.05
N ARG A 937 -19.83 24.64 5.41
CA ARG A 937 -19.47 24.80 3.98
C ARG A 937 -20.65 24.60 3.03
N ALA A 938 -21.59 23.72 3.38
CA ALA A 938 -22.80 23.53 2.58
C ALA A 938 -23.70 24.78 2.60
N GLN A 939 -23.75 25.51 3.71
CA GLN A 939 -24.48 26.78 3.83
C GLN A 939 -23.89 27.92 3.00
N THR A 940 -22.59 27.86 2.67
CA THR A 940 -21.85 28.88 1.89
C THR A 940 -21.53 28.44 0.45
N ARG A 941 -22.16 27.35 -0.01
CA ARG A 941 -21.85 26.78 -1.32
C ARG A 941 -22.39 27.68 -2.45
N PRO A 942 -21.57 28.01 -3.48
CA PRO A 942 -22.02 28.79 -4.63
C PRO A 942 -23.24 28.14 -5.28
N VAL A 943 -24.28 28.94 -5.53
CA VAL A 943 -25.46 28.49 -6.26
C VAL A 943 -25.18 28.45 -7.76
N SER A 944 -25.93 27.63 -8.51
CA SER A 944 -25.83 27.60 -9.97
C SER A 944 -26.12 28.98 -10.58
N GLN A 945 -25.51 29.29 -11.74
CA GLN A 945 -25.78 30.52 -12.50
C GLN A 945 -27.29 30.75 -12.73
N SER A 946 -28.08 29.69 -12.93
CA SER A 946 -29.54 29.76 -13.10
C SER A 946 -30.31 30.12 -11.81
N ALA A 947 -29.76 29.81 -10.64
CA ALA A 947 -30.34 30.22 -9.35
C ALA A 947 -30.02 31.69 -9.07
N PHE A 948 -28.77 32.11 -9.30
CA PHE A 948 -28.36 33.51 -9.19
C PHE A 948 -29.14 34.41 -10.18
N GLY A 949 -29.31 33.97 -11.43
CA GLY A 949 -30.07 34.70 -12.45
C GLY A 949 -31.57 34.83 -12.14
N ARG A 950 -32.17 33.91 -11.35
CA ARG A 950 -33.55 34.05 -10.85
C ARG A 950 -33.64 34.96 -9.63
N PHE A 951 -32.64 34.88 -8.75
CA PHE A 951 -32.57 35.72 -7.55
C PHE A 951 -32.43 37.20 -7.89
N LEU A 952 -31.51 37.55 -8.81
CA LEU A 952 -31.13 38.95 -9.04
C LEU A 952 -32.31 39.86 -9.42
N PRO A 953 -33.21 39.51 -10.39
CA PRO A 953 -34.37 40.32 -10.70
C PRO A 953 -35.36 40.42 -9.54
N SER A 954 -35.58 39.32 -8.81
CA SER A 954 -36.46 39.30 -7.64
C SER A 954 -35.93 40.16 -6.50
N TRP A 955 -34.62 40.11 -6.26
CA TRP A 955 -33.94 40.91 -5.25
C TRP A 955 -34.02 42.39 -5.60
N SER A 956 -33.84 42.75 -6.88
CA SER A 956 -34.04 44.12 -7.39
C SER A 956 -35.49 44.51 -7.63
N HIS A 957 -36.45 43.80 -7.01
CA HIS A 957 -37.89 44.03 -7.06
C HIS A 957 -38.54 44.04 -8.47
N VAL A 958 -37.89 43.47 -9.48
CA VAL A 958 -38.44 43.42 -10.85
C VAL A 958 -39.55 42.38 -10.92
N ALA A 959 -40.75 42.83 -11.27
CA ALA A 959 -41.88 41.93 -11.49
C ALA A 959 -41.65 41.03 -12.71
N PRO A 960 -42.06 39.75 -12.67
CA PRO A 960 -42.12 38.91 -13.85
C PRO A 960 -42.98 39.56 -14.95
N ALA A 961 -42.62 39.35 -16.22
CA ALA A 961 -43.37 39.90 -17.34
C ALA A 961 -44.86 39.51 -17.26
N GLY A 962 -45.74 40.52 -17.31
CA GLY A 962 -47.20 40.35 -17.20
C GLY A 962 -47.76 40.31 -15.76
N GLN A 963 -46.92 40.44 -14.74
CA GLN A 963 -47.34 40.59 -13.34
C GLN A 963 -47.16 42.03 -12.85
N VAL A 964 -48.03 42.45 -11.93
CA VAL A 964 -47.93 43.76 -11.27
C VAL A 964 -46.90 43.65 -10.14
N ALA A 965 -45.98 44.62 -10.06
CA ALA A 965 -44.96 44.63 -9.01
C ALA A 965 -45.57 44.79 -7.60
N ALA A 966 -44.90 44.23 -6.59
CA ALA A 966 -45.41 44.18 -5.23
C ALA A 966 -45.33 45.53 -4.50
N LEU A 967 -44.28 46.33 -4.77
CA LEU A 967 -44.14 47.66 -4.19
C LEU A 967 -45.19 48.62 -4.77
N ARG A 968 -45.67 49.55 -3.96
CA ARG A 968 -46.70 50.54 -4.32
C ARG A 968 -46.46 51.89 -3.69
N GLY A 969 -47.00 52.95 -4.30
CA GLY A 969 -46.93 54.31 -3.78
C GLY A 969 -45.52 54.93 -3.77
N ALA A 970 -45.42 56.13 -3.20
CA ALA A 970 -44.16 56.86 -3.08
C ALA A 970 -43.10 56.10 -2.25
N ASP A 971 -43.48 55.45 -1.16
CA ASP A 971 -42.55 54.61 -0.36
C ASP A 971 -41.94 53.46 -1.18
N GLY A 972 -42.74 52.88 -2.09
CA GLY A 972 -42.27 51.87 -3.03
C GLY A 972 -41.25 52.43 -4.02
N VAL A 973 -41.48 53.66 -4.51
CA VAL A 973 -40.52 54.37 -5.37
C VAL A 973 -39.22 54.65 -4.62
N TYR A 974 -39.29 55.15 -3.38
CA TYR A 974 -38.12 55.40 -2.54
C TYR A 974 -37.29 54.14 -2.32
N THR A 975 -37.93 53.01 -1.97
CA THR A 975 -37.27 51.70 -1.78
C THR A 975 -36.48 51.26 -3.03
N VAL A 976 -37.07 51.44 -4.22
CA VAL A 976 -36.42 51.11 -5.49
C VAL A 976 -35.22 52.03 -5.76
N LEU A 977 -35.36 53.33 -5.49
CA LEU A 977 -34.30 54.31 -5.71
C LEU A 977 -33.15 54.16 -4.70
N GLU A 978 -33.45 53.77 -3.47
CA GLU A 978 -32.44 53.42 -2.47
C GLU A 978 -31.63 52.21 -2.93
N GLN A 979 -32.29 51.15 -3.39
CA GLN A 979 -31.59 49.96 -3.88
C GLN A 979 -30.76 50.23 -5.14
N LEU A 980 -31.19 51.18 -5.98
CA LEU A 980 -30.51 51.57 -7.21
C LEU A 980 -29.68 52.87 -7.05
N ALA A 981 -29.38 53.28 -5.83
CA ALA A 981 -28.61 54.50 -5.58
C ALA A 981 -27.23 54.41 -6.27
N GLY A 982 -26.88 55.46 -7.02
CA GLY A 982 -25.63 55.55 -7.79
C GLY A 982 -25.72 54.96 -9.20
N VAL A 983 -26.82 54.30 -9.58
CA VAL A 983 -27.01 53.81 -10.95
C VAL A 983 -27.33 54.98 -11.88
N ARG A 984 -26.57 55.11 -12.97
CA ARG A 984 -26.79 56.09 -14.02
C ARG A 984 -27.71 55.48 -15.07
N LEU A 985 -28.87 56.08 -15.32
CA LEU A 985 -29.77 55.70 -16.42
C LEU A 985 -30.30 56.94 -17.15
N PRO A 986 -30.73 56.82 -18.43
CA PRO A 986 -31.41 57.92 -19.11
C PRO A 986 -32.67 58.34 -18.34
N ALA A 987 -32.95 59.64 -18.28
CA ALA A 987 -34.12 60.17 -17.59
C ALA A 987 -35.41 59.48 -18.05
N SER A 988 -35.55 59.25 -19.36
CA SER A 988 -36.71 58.57 -19.93
C SER A 988 -36.87 57.12 -19.44
N ALA A 989 -35.77 56.41 -19.19
CA ALA A 989 -35.77 55.00 -18.82
C ALA A 989 -36.23 54.78 -17.37
N TRP A 990 -35.92 55.73 -16.47
CA TRP A 990 -36.35 55.68 -15.08
C TRP A 990 -37.87 55.53 -14.98
N GLU A 991 -38.60 56.43 -15.64
CA GLU A 991 -40.06 56.48 -15.55
C GLU A 991 -40.78 55.53 -16.53
N SER A 992 -40.16 55.18 -17.65
CA SER A 992 -40.79 54.32 -18.67
C SER A 992 -40.57 52.82 -18.44
N HIS A 993 -39.47 52.44 -17.78
CA HIS A 993 -39.06 51.03 -17.67
C HIS A 993 -38.66 50.62 -16.26
N VAL A 994 -37.88 51.43 -15.54
CA VAL A 994 -37.25 51.02 -14.28
C VAL A 994 -38.23 51.03 -13.12
N LEU A 995 -38.90 52.16 -12.90
CA LEU A 995 -39.88 52.34 -11.83
C LEU A 995 -41.17 51.55 -12.08
N PRO A 996 -41.78 51.55 -13.29
CA PRO A 996 -42.99 50.77 -13.54
C PRO A 996 -42.80 49.24 -13.43
N SER A 997 -41.59 48.73 -13.69
CA SER A 997 -41.32 47.29 -13.53
C SER A 997 -41.13 46.85 -12.08
N ARG A 998 -41.03 47.80 -11.14
CA ARG A 998 -40.74 47.55 -9.72
C ARG A 998 -41.82 48.09 -8.77
N VAL A 999 -42.59 49.09 -9.20
CA VAL A 999 -43.68 49.70 -8.44
C VAL A 999 -44.97 49.60 -9.25
N GLY A 1000 -45.94 48.84 -8.75
CA GLY A 1000 -47.08 48.37 -9.53
C GLY A 1000 -48.09 49.45 -9.92
N ASP A 1001 -48.17 50.52 -9.15
CA ASP A 1001 -49.05 51.69 -9.37
C ASP A 1001 -48.24 52.97 -9.61
N TYR A 1002 -47.01 52.85 -10.12
CA TYR A 1002 -46.14 53.99 -10.37
C TYR A 1002 -46.85 55.09 -11.17
N SER A 1003 -46.76 56.30 -10.66
CA SER A 1003 -47.11 57.52 -11.39
C SER A 1003 -46.01 58.57 -11.20
N PRO A 1004 -45.71 59.40 -12.22
CA PRO A 1004 -44.68 60.45 -12.11
C PRO A 1004 -44.85 61.36 -10.88
N ALA A 1005 -46.09 61.60 -10.46
CA ALA A 1005 -46.40 62.39 -9.27
C ALA A 1005 -45.75 61.86 -7.99
N MET A 1006 -45.48 60.54 -7.89
CA MET A 1006 -44.80 59.94 -6.76
C MET A 1006 -43.31 60.30 -6.74
N LEU A 1007 -42.66 60.37 -7.90
CA LEU A 1007 -41.27 60.83 -8.01
C LEU A 1007 -41.18 62.35 -7.81
N ASP A 1008 -42.15 63.10 -8.34
CA ASP A 1008 -42.27 64.53 -8.10
C ASP A 1008 -42.43 64.84 -6.60
N GLU A 1009 -43.23 64.04 -5.87
CA GLU A 1009 -43.40 64.15 -4.42
C GLU A 1009 -42.08 63.96 -3.67
N LEU A 1010 -41.36 62.87 -3.95
CA LEU A 1010 -40.07 62.55 -3.30
C LEU A 1010 -38.95 63.55 -3.64
N THR A 1011 -38.99 64.12 -4.84
CA THR A 1011 -38.01 65.13 -5.26
C THR A 1011 -38.35 66.53 -4.72
N ALA A 1012 -39.64 66.86 -4.60
CA ALA A 1012 -40.10 68.10 -4.00
C ALA A 1012 -39.95 68.12 -2.46
N SER A 1013 -40.11 66.97 -1.79
CA SER A 1013 -39.85 66.81 -0.36
C SER A 1013 -38.36 66.91 -0.02
N GLY A 1014 -37.49 66.71 -1.02
CA GLY A 1014 -36.04 66.68 -0.87
C GLY A 1014 -35.50 65.32 -0.44
N GLU A 1015 -36.34 64.28 -0.35
CA GLU A 1015 -35.91 62.92 0.01
C GLU A 1015 -35.07 62.27 -1.11
N ILE A 1016 -35.33 62.62 -2.37
CA ILE A 1016 -34.56 62.21 -3.54
C ILE A 1016 -33.98 63.44 -4.25
N SER A 1017 -32.66 63.41 -4.50
CA SER A 1017 -31.95 64.38 -5.32
C SER A 1017 -31.76 63.87 -6.74
N ILE A 1018 -32.05 64.72 -7.73
CA ILE A 1018 -31.76 64.46 -9.14
C ILE A 1018 -30.36 64.96 -9.47
N VAL A 1019 -29.46 64.03 -9.83
CA VAL A 1019 -28.08 64.36 -10.17
C VAL A 1019 -27.84 64.09 -11.65
N GLY A 1020 -27.47 65.13 -12.39
CA GLY A 1020 -27.06 65.00 -13.78
C GLY A 1020 -25.74 64.24 -13.92
N ALA A 1021 -25.72 63.19 -14.72
CA ALA A 1021 -24.57 62.31 -14.94
C ALA A 1021 -24.06 62.33 -16.40
N GLY A 1022 -24.43 63.35 -17.17
CA GLY A 1022 -24.04 63.54 -18.58
C GLY A 1022 -25.24 63.53 -19.54
N LYS A 1023 -24.96 63.46 -20.85
CA LYS A 1023 -25.99 63.40 -21.90
C LYS A 1023 -26.03 62.01 -22.54
N ALA A 1024 -27.20 61.36 -22.56
CA ALA A 1024 -27.41 60.10 -23.27
C ALA A 1024 -27.75 60.34 -24.75
N GLY A 1025 -28.51 61.41 -25.01
CA GLY A 1025 -28.82 61.91 -26.34
C GLY A 1025 -29.17 63.40 -26.32
N ALA A 1026 -29.56 63.96 -27.47
CA ALA A 1026 -29.82 65.40 -27.61
C ALA A 1026 -30.95 65.95 -26.72
N ARG A 1027 -31.86 65.09 -26.24
CA ARG A 1027 -33.00 65.46 -25.38
C ARG A 1027 -33.26 64.46 -24.22
N ASP A 1028 -32.27 63.63 -23.89
CA ASP A 1028 -32.39 62.65 -22.79
C ASP A 1028 -31.08 62.61 -22.00
N PRO A 1029 -31.01 63.25 -20.82
CA PRO A 1029 -29.81 63.24 -19.98
C PRO A 1029 -29.68 61.92 -19.22
N TRP A 1030 -28.44 61.54 -18.89
CA TRP A 1030 -28.21 60.52 -17.87
C TRP A 1030 -28.47 61.16 -16.51
N LEU A 1031 -29.32 60.54 -15.71
CA LEU A 1031 -29.62 60.96 -14.35
C LEU A 1031 -29.30 59.84 -13.36
N MET A 1032 -28.82 60.23 -12.19
CA MET A 1032 -28.87 59.43 -10.97
C MET A 1032 -29.95 60.02 -10.08
N LEU A 1033 -30.82 59.17 -9.56
CA LEU A 1033 -31.79 59.51 -8.55
C LEU A 1033 -31.25 58.98 -7.22
N LEU A 1034 -30.85 59.87 -6.32
CA LEU A 1034 -30.14 59.51 -5.10
C LEU A 1034 -30.96 59.92 -3.88
N PRO A 1035 -31.15 59.05 -2.87
CA PRO A 1035 -31.66 59.52 -1.59
C PRO A 1035 -30.70 60.52 -0.96
N ALA A 1036 -31.26 61.55 -0.31
CA ALA A 1036 -30.50 62.67 0.24
C ALA A 1036 -29.36 62.21 1.19
N ASP A 1037 -29.63 61.16 1.98
CA ASP A 1037 -28.67 60.60 2.94
C ASP A 1037 -27.42 59.98 2.28
N TYR A 1038 -27.57 59.46 1.05
CA TYR A 1038 -26.46 58.86 0.28
C TYR A 1038 -25.85 59.83 -0.73
N ALA A 1039 -26.49 60.97 -1.01
CA ALA A 1039 -26.07 61.90 -2.06
C ALA A 1039 -24.63 62.36 -1.86
N GLY A 1040 -24.22 62.71 -0.63
CA GLY A 1040 -22.86 63.16 -0.33
C GLY A 1040 -21.76 62.12 -0.61
N GLN A 1041 -22.08 60.82 -0.65
CA GLN A 1041 -21.11 59.74 -0.93
C GLN A 1041 -21.11 59.30 -2.40
N LEU A 1042 -22.23 59.49 -3.10
CA LEU A 1042 -22.46 58.97 -4.45
C LEU A 1042 -22.44 60.05 -5.55
N MET A 1043 -22.50 61.32 -5.18
CA MET A 1043 -22.36 62.43 -6.13
C MET A 1043 -20.95 62.47 -6.71
N PRO A 1044 -20.78 62.70 -8.03
CA PRO A 1044 -19.46 62.91 -8.62
C PRO A 1044 -18.89 64.26 -8.14
N ASP A 1045 -17.61 64.28 -7.74
CA ASP A 1045 -16.91 65.53 -7.42
C ASP A 1045 -16.89 66.45 -8.65
N SER A 1046 -17.54 67.61 -8.58
CA SER A 1046 -17.42 68.66 -9.59
C SER A 1046 -16.22 69.54 -9.26
N THR A 1047 -15.11 69.37 -9.97
CA THR A 1047 -14.03 70.37 -9.96
C THR A 1047 -14.56 71.66 -10.60
N GLU A 1048 -14.52 72.79 -9.87
CA GLU A 1048 -14.82 74.10 -10.46
C GLU A 1048 -13.94 74.30 -11.72
N PRO A 1049 -14.51 74.72 -12.86
CA PRO A 1049 -13.72 75.02 -14.03
C PRO A 1049 -12.82 76.22 -13.70
N THR A 1050 -11.51 75.98 -13.60
CA THR A 1050 -10.52 77.05 -13.51
C THR A 1050 -10.61 77.89 -14.79
N LEU A 1051 -11.10 79.12 -14.69
CA LEU A 1051 -10.95 80.14 -15.73
C LEU A 1051 -9.45 80.27 -16.06
N SER A 1052 -9.08 80.15 -17.34
CA SER A 1052 -7.69 80.34 -17.77
C SER A 1052 -7.24 81.78 -17.52
N LEU A 1053 -5.97 81.96 -17.17
CA LEU A 1053 -5.32 83.25 -16.83
C LEU A 1053 -5.56 84.43 -17.80
N THR A 1054 -6.00 84.18 -19.04
CA THR A 1054 -6.40 85.23 -20.00
C THR A 1054 -7.77 85.86 -19.75
N GLN A 1055 -8.62 85.29 -18.89
CA GLN A 1055 -9.93 85.87 -18.53
C GLN A 1055 -9.93 86.57 -17.16
N ALA A 1056 -8.78 86.68 -16.50
CA ALA A 1056 -8.62 87.38 -15.22
C ALA A 1056 -7.78 88.68 -15.32
N GLN A 1057 -7.53 89.19 -16.54
CA GLN A 1057 -7.02 90.56 -16.76
C GLN A 1057 -8.13 91.50 -17.21
#